data_AF-A0A7F8K966-F1
#
_entry.id   AF-A0A7F8K966-F1
#
_cell.length_a   1.000
_cell.length_b   1.000
_cell.length_c   1.000
_cell.angle_alpha   90.00
_cell.angle_beta   90.00
_cell.angle_gamma   90.00
#
_symmetry.space_group_name_H-M   'P 1'
#
loop_
_entity.id
_entity.type
_entity.pdbx_description
1 polymer ?
#
loop_
_entity_poly.entity_id
_entity_poly.type
_entity_poly.pdbx_seq_one_letter_code
_entity_poly.pdbx_strand_id
1 'polypeptide(L)'
;MFECPPCPWIQRGIIHAGMMSGVGDLSAALSRVALEPCTQSLAGLALASGSEMPLLWGILPVPSSHGVDSGDEENISEQDGFPGSPVPPEHTQEKDGKHSILNLKDEKPSLCGKPPPSPDVNGRTHRRHIEITKEKFEELKEDNLHLNNANQTLTLELNIIKKTMKELQLKLKRMEKENGKLKEVEKASFQEVVAAPELHYLRKQAQELVDENEGLKMTVHCLNVELSRYQTKFRHLSKEESLNIEGLPSKGPVPPWLVDTKYLSPLLLAYEDRMKEKDELNANLQEEMRTFKMRVQEVVKENEELHQELNKNSLVTSEEWRQLQTQAELVLEENKLLIEQLEIQQTKAKDTHQERLQEVSKLTKQLMLLETKTQSQEKELTKSKEQLEILRTECQELKLQLDSKVAIEVHTSIVNELKSQLQKEEEKENAEMEELMEKLAALQVQKKSLLLEKKNLMAKNKMLEAELEKAQKINRRSQKKIDVFKKQVEKAMENEMSAHQYLANLVVLAENITQERDNLMYLAKCLESEKHGVLNKIIEGNIRLGRLEEKVKGYRKQAALKMGDISHRLTEQQEDFASKTAQYQQEMRHLHRMLQDKQDVLDQALQQKREMEGELDVVWESTSKENRRIRELLQATLERTGPWGNTRAFADHCLDGVSLGDMQDGCRFSFCDLKPPPTSHQGLREPLG
;
A
#
# COMPACT_ATOMS: atom_id res chain seq x y z
N MET A 1 -19.67 8.15 60.29
CA MET A 1 -19.87 9.55 60.71
C MET A 1 -20.70 10.20 59.62
N PHE A 2 -22.00 10.32 59.86
CA PHE A 2 -22.65 11.57 60.33
C PHE A 2 -22.65 12.60 59.21
N GLU A 3 -23.67 12.56 58.34
CA GLU A 3 -24.98 13.25 58.48
C GLU A 3 -24.88 14.71 58.02
N CYS A 4 -25.48 15.12 56.90
CA CYS A 4 -26.90 15.25 56.53
C CYS A 4 -27.43 16.70 56.72
N PRO A 5 -28.34 17.18 55.85
CA PRO A 5 -28.71 18.60 55.75
C PRO A 5 -29.91 18.94 56.67
N PRO A 6 -30.46 20.18 56.62
CA PRO A 6 -31.56 20.39 55.67
C PRO A 6 -31.69 21.82 55.07
N CYS A 7 -32.24 21.92 53.85
CA CYS A 7 -33.00 23.10 53.43
C CYS A 7 -34.35 23.12 54.16
N PRO A 8 -34.97 24.30 54.40
CA PRO A 8 -36.33 24.45 53.83
C PRO A 8 -36.78 25.89 53.49
N TRP A 9 -37.98 25.94 52.89
CA TRP A 9 -38.92 27.06 52.72
C TRP A 9 -38.94 27.85 51.40
N ILE A 10 -40.18 28.13 50.99
CA ILE A 10 -40.64 28.70 49.72
C ILE A 10 -41.32 30.02 50.04
N GLN A 11 -41.16 31.05 49.19
CA GLN A 11 -42.13 32.16 49.15
C GLN A 11 -42.37 32.71 47.73
N ARG A 12 -43.48 33.45 47.58
CA ARG A 12 -44.13 33.84 46.30
C ARG A 12 -44.00 35.34 46.02
N GLY A 13 -44.37 35.77 44.81
CA GLY A 13 -44.55 37.19 44.40
C GLY A 13 -43.34 37.68 43.60
N ILE A 14 -43.34 37.77 42.27
CA ILE A 14 -44.27 38.43 41.34
C ILE A 14 -44.47 39.92 41.67
N ILE A 15 -43.92 40.84 40.84
CA ILE A 15 -44.63 41.95 40.13
C ILE A 15 -43.66 43.04 39.60
N HIS A 16 -43.83 43.38 38.31
CA HIS A 16 -43.46 44.60 37.55
C HIS A 16 -42.01 45.02 37.19
N ALA A 17 -41.84 45.20 35.87
CA ALA A 17 -41.16 46.26 35.10
C ALA A 17 -39.66 46.61 35.35
N GLY A 18 -38.85 46.85 34.31
CA GLY A 18 -39.12 46.76 32.86
C GLY A 18 -38.13 47.58 32.02
N MET A 19 -38.40 47.68 30.69
CA MET A 19 -37.72 48.56 29.69
C MET A 19 -36.23 48.23 29.38
N MET A 20 -35.72 48.29 28.13
CA MET A 20 -36.28 48.47 26.77
C MET A 20 -35.44 47.70 25.71
N SER A 21 -36.03 47.46 24.52
CA SER A 21 -35.40 47.36 23.17
C SER A 21 -34.30 46.30 22.89
N GLY A 22 -34.23 45.64 21.72
CA GLY A 22 -35.06 45.64 20.49
C GLY A 22 -35.14 44.21 19.90
N VAL A 23 -36.08 43.85 19.01
CA VAL A 23 -36.30 44.36 17.63
C VAL A 23 -35.04 44.16 16.75
N GLY A 24 -35.05 43.44 15.62
CA GLY A 24 -36.13 42.68 14.94
C GLY A 24 -35.65 42.17 13.56
N ASP A 25 -36.43 41.44 12.76
CA ASP A 25 -37.75 40.83 13.03
C ASP A 25 -38.11 39.71 12.01
N LEU A 26 -39.35 39.19 12.08
CA LEU A 26 -39.95 38.14 11.25
C LEU A 26 -40.14 38.50 9.75
N SER A 27 -40.18 37.48 8.87
CA SER A 27 -40.82 37.57 7.55
C SER A 27 -41.26 36.20 7.02
N ALA A 28 -42.45 36.12 6.41
CA ALA A 28 -42.97 34.91 5.76
C ALA A 28 -43.98 35.23 4.62
N ALA A 29 -43.77 34.63 3.44
CA ALA A 29 -44.74 34.48 2.35
C ALA A 29 -44.34 33.24 1.53
N LEU A 30 -45.19 32.32 1.04
CA LEU A 30 -46.55 32.32 0.46
C LEU A 30 -46.68 32.76 -1.02
N SER A 31 -46.52 31.78 -1.92
CA SER A 31 -47.23 31.60 -3.21
C SER A 31 -47.00 30.13 -3.63
N ARG A 32 -47.97 29.23 -3.89
CA ARG A 32 -49.28 29.20 -4.60
C ARG A 32 -49.22 29.17 -6.15
N VAL A 33 -49.08 27.95 -6.70
CA VAL A 33 -49.49 27.42 -8.04
C VAL A 33 -49.44 25.88 -7.85
N ALA A 34 -50.45 24.98 -7.98
CA ALA A 34 -51.70 24.83 -8.76
C ALA A 34 -51.46 24.47 -10.25
N LEU A 35 -51.82 23.31 -10.83
CA LEU A 35 -52.84 22.28 -10.53
C LEU A 35 -52.41 20.86 -11.04
N GLU A 36 -53.27 19.87 -10.80
CA GLU A 36 -53.26 18.46 -11.26
C GLU A 36 -53.83 18.27 -12.71
N PRO A 37 -54.25 17.07 -13.19
CA PRO A 37 -53.46 15.86 -13.51
C PRO A 37 -53.82 15.19 -14.89
N CYS A 38 -53.32 13.96 -15.12
CA CYS A 38 -53.92 12.86 -15.92
C CYS A 38 -54.22 13.04 -17.42
N THR A 39 -53.65 12.15 -18.26
CA THR A 39 -54.36 10.99 -18.87
C THR A 39 -53.48 10.21 -19.89
N GLN A 40 -53.83 8.94 -20.12
CA GLN A 40 -53.71 8.10 -21.34
C GLN A 40 -52.40 8.15 -22.18
N SER A 41 -51.67 7.06 -22.43
CA SER A 41 -52.04 5.77 -23.06
C SER A 41 -52.43 5.85 -24.55
N LEU A 42 -51.49 5.55 -25.45
CA LEU A 42 -51.62 4.56 -26.53
C LEU A 42 -50.34 4.41 -27.38
N ALA A 43 -50.28 3.30 -28.14
CA ALA A 43 -49.42 2.91 -29.29
C ALA A 43 -48.21 3.77 -29.72
N GLY A 44 -47.10 3.19 -30.21
CA GLY A 44 -46.83 1.79 -30.56
C GLY A 44 -45.96 1.68 -31.83
N LEU A 45 -45.71 0.44 -32.30
CA LEU A 45 -44.91 0.07 -33.49
C LEU A 45 -43.38 0.30 -33.35
N ALA A 46 -42.49 -0.56 -33.89
CA ALA A 46 -42.69 -1.90 -34.47
C ALA A 46 -41.34 -2.63 -34.71
N LEU A 47 -41.37 -3.98 -34.61
CA LEU A 47 -40.66 -4.99 -35.43
C LEU A 47 -39.11 -4.96 -35.50
N ALA A 48 -38.37 -6.07 -35.69
CA ALA A 48 -38.61 -7.53 -35.70
C ALA A 48 -37.30 -8.21 -35.19
N SER A 49 -37.10 -9.53 -35.05
CA SER A 49 -37.79 -10.77 -35.44
C SER A 49 -37.62 -11.80 -34.30
N GLY A 50 -38.47 -12.81 -34.08
CA GLY A 50 -38.81 -13.91 -34.99
C GLY A 50 -37.70 -14.99 -34.92
N SER A 51 -37.96 -16.24 -34.51
CA SER A 51 -39.22 -16.90 -34.09
C SER A 51 -38.91 -18.03 -33.06
N GLU A 52 -39.67 -19.11 -32.77
CA GLU A 52 -40.81 -19.80 -33.41
C GLU A 52 -41.69 -20.57 -32.37
N MET A 53 -42.74 -21.26 -32.83
CA MET A 53 -43.77 -22.05 -32.10
C MET A 53 -44.23 -23.23 -33.03
N PRO A 54 -45.29 -24.05 -32.79
CA PRO A 54 -46.31 -24.09 -31.73
C PRO A 54 -46.55 -25.49 -31.09
N LEU A 55 -47.70 -25.63 -30.39
CA LEU A 55 -48.24 -26.84 -29.74
C LEU A 55 -49.54 -27.35 -30.43
N LEU A 56 -50.08 -28.47 -29.90
CA LEU A 56 -51.53 -28.84 -29.76
C LEU A 56 -52.29 -29.66 -30.84
N TRP A 57 -53.18 -30.54 -30.32
CA TRP A 57 -54.30 -31.30 -30.93
C TRP A 57 -54.00 -32.29 -32.10
N GLY A 58 -54.63 -33.47 -32.22
CA GLY A 58 -55.50 -34.25 -31.30
C GLY A 58 -56.48 -35.22 -32.01
N ILE A 59 -57.26 -35.98 -31.22
CA ILE A 59 -58.45 -36.82 -31.60
C ILE A 59 -58.17 -38.30 -32.02
N LEU A 60 -59.19 -39.15 -31.76
CA LEU A 60 -59.22 -40.63 -31.68
C LEU A 60 -59.73 -41.31 -33.00
N PRO A 61 -59.64 -42.65 -33.14
CA PRO A 61 -60.85 -43.47 -32.87
C PRO A 61 -60.62 -44.86 -32.20
N VAL A 62 -61.76 -45.51 -31.86
CA VAL A 62 -62.02 -46.78 -31.12
C VAL A 62 -63.21 -47.46 -31.86
N PRO A 63 -63.36 -48.81 -32.03
CA PRO A 63 -63.69 -49.85 -31.02
C PRO A 63 -62.83 -51.15 -31.13
N SER A 64 -62.79 -52.14 -30.19
CA SER A 64 -63.84 -52.96 -29.49
C SER A 64 -64.51 -54.01 -30.42
N SER A 65 -64.73 -55.29 -30.09
CA SER A 65 -64.46 -56.12 -28.88
C SER A 65 -64.74 -57.62 -29.11
N HIS A 66 -64.34 -58.49 -28.15
CA HIS A 66 -64.78 -59.89 -27.88
C HIS A 66 -64.28 -61.08 -28.74
N GLY A 67 -63.70 -62.09 -28.05
CA GLY A 67 -64.02 -63.52 -28.27
C GLY A 67 -62.86 -64.54 -28.35
N VAL A 68 -62.91 -65.58 -27.51
CA VAL A 68 -62.42 -66.98 -27.74
C VAL A 68 -60.87 -67.16 -27.82
N ASP A 69 -60.20 -67.73 -26.81
CA ASP A 69 -59.88 -69.19 -26.59
C ASP A 69 -58.85 -69.73 -27.62
N SER A 70 -57.74 -70.42 -27.30
CA SER A 70 -57.23 -71.14 -26.10
C SER A 70 -55.74 -70.74 -25.81
N GLY A 71 -54.98 -71.18 -24.78
CA GLY A 71 -54.98 -72.38 -23.92
C GLY A 71 -53.95 -73.41 -24.43
N ASP A 72 -53.05 -74.02 -23.66
CA ASP A 72 -52.65 -73.95 -22.22
C ASP A 72 -51.13 -74.30 -22.13
N GLU A 73 -50.37 -74.39 -21.02
CA GLU A 73 -50.56 -74.44 -19.55
C GLU A 73 -49.60 -73.42 -18.86
N GLU A 74 -49.30 -73.32 -17.55
CA GLU A 74 -49.57 -74.09 -16.31
C GLU A 74 -49.60 -73.09 -15.09
N ASN A 75 -49.22 -73.47 -13.87
CA ASN A 75 -49.62 -72.82 -12.60
C ASN A 75 -48.44 -72.61 -11.60
N ILE A 76 -48.49 -71.82 -10.50
CA ILE A 76 -49.54 -70.93 -9.93
C ILE A 76 -48.94 -69.75 -9.10
N SER A 77 -49.81 -68.79 -8.78
CA SER A 77 -49.96 -67.87 -7.62
C SER A 77 -49.12 -68.05 -6.31
N GLU A 78 -49.09 -67.11 -5.34
CA GLU A 78 -50.01 -65.97 -5.02
C GLU A 78 -49.30 -64.80 -4.25
N GLN A 79 -50.02 -63.73 -3.91
CA GLN A 79 -49.53 -62.50 -3.21
C GLN A 79 -50.24 -62.20 -1.85
N ASP A 80 -49.63 -61.31 -1.04
CA ASP A 80 -50.13 -60.34 -0.01
C ASP A 80 -51.47 -60.54 0.76
N GLY A 81 -51.64 -60.12 2.03
CA GLY A 81 -50.69 -59.53 3.00
C GLY A 81 -51.35 -58.86 4.25
N PHE A 82 -50.64 -58.86 5.40
CA PHE A 82 -50.84 -58.01 6.61
C PHE A 82 -52.13 -58.23 7.51
N PRO A 83 -52.32 -57.60 8.71
CA PRO A 83 -51.82 -58.18 9.99
C PRO A 83 -52.74 -58.04 11.26
N GLY A 84 -52.35 -58.64 12.42
CA GLY A 84 -52.74 -58.12 13.75
C GLY A 84 -52.78 -59.05 15.00
N SER A 85 -51.90 -58.79 16.00
CA SER A 85 -52.09 -58.77 17.50
C SER A 85 -52.71 -59.95 18.30
N PRO A 86 -52.60 -60.02 19.67
CA PRO A 86 -51.61 -59.52 20.66
C PRO A 86 -51.12 -60.58 21.71
N VAL A 87 -50.33 -60.18 22.74
CA VAL A 87 -49.62 -60.96 23.84
C VAL A 87 -49.45 -60.01 25.07
N PRO A 88 -49.32 -60.35 26.41
CA PRO A 88 -48.90 -61.56 27.20
C PRO A 88 -50.02 -62.05 28.20
N PRO A 89 -49.86 -62.56 29.48
CA PRO A 89 -48.76 -62.98 30.41
C PRO A 89 -48.90 -64.46 30.95
N GLU A 90 -48.50 -64.99 32.15
CA GLU A 90 -47.95 -64.50 33.46
C GLU A 90 -47.03 -65.54 34.21
N HIS A 91 -46.55 -65.19 35.42
CA HIS A 91 -45.50 -65.74 36.34
C HIS A 91 -45.42 -67.28 36.60
N THR A 92 -44.26 -67.87 37.01
CA THR A 92 -43.63 -67.82 38.38
C THR A 92 -42.22 -68.48 38.33
N GLN A 93 -41.10 -67.81 38.66
CA GLN A 93 -40.33 -67.73 39.94
C GLN A 93 -39.59 -69.01 40.43
N GLU A 94 -38.46 -68.81 41.15
CA GLU A 94 -37.56 -69.79 41.81
C GLU A 94 -36.54 -70.57 40.94
N LYS A 95 -35.50 -71.23 41.50
CA LYS A 95 -34.36 -70.73 42.34
C LYS A 95 -33.33 -71.88 42.56
N ASP A 96 -32.04 -71.52 42.66
CA ASP A 96 -30.93 -72.33 43.25
C ASP A 96 -30.58 -73.68 42.56
N GLY A 97 -29.49 -74.38 42.98
CA GLY A 97 -29.47 -75.85 42.88
C GLY A 97 -28.37 -76.64 42.14
N LYS A 98 -27.10 -76.20 42.08
CA LYS A 98 -25.88 -77.05 42.25
C LYS A 98 -25.58 -78.36 41.43
N HIS A 99 -24.29 -78.45 41.01
CA HIS A 99 -23.39 -79.64 40.90
C HIS A 99 -23.50 -80.72 39.80
N SER A 100 -22.47 -80.81 38.94
CA SER A 100 -21.54 -81.97 38.70
C SER A 100 -20.47 -81.55 37.64
N ILE A 101 -19.15 -81.55 37.88
CA ILE A 101 -18.19 -82.69 38.01
C ILE A 101 -18.15 -83.51 36.69
N LEU A 102 -17.13 -83.56 35.80
CA LEU A 102 -15.65 -83.40 35.75
C LEU A 102 -14.98 -84.72 35.28
N ASN A 103 -13.84 -84.59 34.56
CA ASN A 103 -12.88 -85.58 33.99
C ASN A 103 -12.92 -85.67 32.44
N LEU A 104 -11.82 -85.92 31.70
CA LEU A 104 -10.43 -86.34 32.00
C LEU A 104 -9.39 -85.29 31.46
N LYS A 105 -8.26 -84.99 32.12
CA LYS A 105 -6.89 -85.60 32.03
C LYS A 105 -6.25 -85.58 30.62
N ASP A 106 -4.96 -85.27 30.40
CA ASP A 106 -3.83 -84.70 31.19
C ASP A 106 -3.06 -83.71 30.23
N GLU A 107 -1.79 -83.24 30.30
CA GLU A 107 -0.56 -83.43 31.11
C GLU A 107 0.13 -82.06 31.42
N LYS A 108 1.47 -82.00 31.61
CA LYS A 108 2.25 -80.78 31.96
C LYS A 108 3.77 -80.88 31.57
N PRO A 109 4.63 -79.86 31.81
CA PRO A 109 5.71 -79.49 30.86
C PRO A 109 7.16 -79.63 31.40
N SER A 110 8.14 -79.18 30.61
CA SER A 110 9.55 -79.00 31.03
C SER A 110 10.17 -77.68 30.53
N LEU A 111 11.27 -77.25 31.16
CA LEU A 111 11.99 -75.98 30.96
C LEU A 111 13.49 -76.23 30.72
N CYS A 112 14.16 -75.39 29.90
CA CYS A 112 15.49 -74.77 30.14
C CYS A 112 16.07 -74.16 28.83
N GLY A 113 16.97 -73.15 28.94
CA GLY A 113 17.90 -72.78 27.87
C GLY A 113 18.01 -71.27 27.54
N LYS A 114 19.23 -70.77 27.33
CA LYS A 114 19.56 -69.43 26.78
C LYS A 114 20.59 -69.56 25.62
N PRO A 115 20.74 -68.55 24.73
CA PRO A 115 21.34 -68.70 23.39
C PRO A 115 22.88 -68.55 23.36
N PRO A 116 23.55 -68.77 22.21
CA PRO A 116 23.96 -67.63 21.36
C PRO A 116 23.82 -67.92 19.81
N PRO A 117 24.65 -67.45 18.83
CA PRO A 117 24.12 -66.53 17.80
C PRO A 117 24.42 -66.79 16.30
N SER A 118 23.59 -66.22 15.41
CA SER A 118 23.83 -65.94 13.96
C SER A 118 23.97 -67.13 12.98
N PRO A 119 23.90 -66.95 11.63
CA PRO A 119 23.39 -65.81 10.84
C PRO A 119 22.24 -66.19 9.85
N ASP A 120 21.67 -65.18 9.17
CA ASP A 120 20.91 -65.26 7.89
C ASP A 120 19.79 -66.32 7.70
N VAL A 121 19.00 -66.63 8.75
CA VAL A 121 17.81 -67.50 8.61
C VAL A 121 16.51 -66.69 8.37
N ASN A 122 16.40 -65.47 8.92
CA ASN A 122 15.13 -64.73 9.03
C ASN A 122 14.37 -64.54 7.71
N GLY A 123 15.06 -64.35 6.58
CA GLY A 123 14.41 -64.23 5.27
C GLY A 123 13.65 -65.50 4.87
N ARG A 124 14.21 -66.68 5.16
CA ARG A 124 13.53 -67.97 4.94
C ARG A 124 12.45 -68.23 5.98
N THR A 125 12.66 -67.86 7.25
CA THR A 125 11.64 -68.02 8.30
C THR A 125 10.42 -67.17 8.01
N HIS A 126 10.60 -65.90 7.67
CA HIS A 126 9.49 -65.00 7.34
C HIS A 126 8.74 -65.45 6.09
N ARG A 127 9.45 -65.88 5.04
CA ARG A 127 8.82 -66.46 3.85
C ARG A 127 8.02 -67.72 4.16
N ARG A 128 8.56 -68.66 4.96
CA ARG A 128 7.82 -69.84 5.44
C ARG A 128 6.60 -69.46 6.28
N HIS A 129 6.70 -68.46 7.15
CA HIS A 129 5.54 -67.98 7.91
C HIS A 129 4.45 -67.43 7.00
N ILE A 130 4.80 -66.65 5.96
CA ILE A 130 3.84 -66.16 4.95
C ILE A 130 3.20 -67.35 4.21
N GLU A 131 4.01 -68.29 3.74
CA GLU A 131 3.53 -69.49 3.02
C GLU A 131 2.60 -70.33 3.90
N ILE A 132 2.95 -70.59 5.17
CA ILE A 132 2.09 -71.29 6.16
C ILE A 132 0.81 -70.49 6.47
N THR A 133 0.85 -69.15 6.55
CA THR A 133 -0.39 -68.37 6.75
C THR A 133 -1.29 -68.34 5.52
N LYS A 134 -0.74 -68.52 4.30
CA LYS A 134 -1.53 -68.67 3.08
C LYS A 134 -2.12 -70.07 2.97
N GLU A 135 -1.33 -71.09 3.26
CA GLU A 135 -1.75 -72.49 3.35
C GLU A 135 -2.93 -72.62 4.33
N LYS A 136 -2.79 -72.11 5.56
CA LYS A 136 -3.87 -72.07 6.56
C LYS A 136 -5.09 -71.22 6.16
N PHE A 137 -4.91 -70.21 5.31
CA PHE A 137 -6.04 -69.40 4.84
C PHE A 137 -6.83 -70.10 3.73
N GLU A 138 -6.15 -70.83 2.85
CA GLU A 138 -6.82 -71.68 1.85
C GLU A 138 -7.41 -72.94 2.51
N GLU A 139 -6.76 -73.54 3.51
CA GLU A 139 -7.30 -74.60 4.38
C GLU A 139 -8.60 -74.15 5.07
N LEU A 140 -8.60 -73.00 5.77
CA LEU A 140 -9.80 -72.42 6.40
C LEU A 140 -10.91 -72.08 5.39
N LYS A 141 -10.56 -71.82 4.13
CA LYS A 141 -11.50 -71.47 3.05
C LYS A 141 -12.09 -72.73 2.39
N GLU A 142 -11.33 -73.81 2.30
CA GLU A 142 -11.78 -75.13 1.90
C GLU A 142 -12.66 -75.76 3.00
N ASP A 143 -12.28 -75.62 4.27
CA ASP A 143 -13.13 -75.94 5.43
C ASP A 143 -14.44 -75.14 5.41
N ASN A 144 -14.40 -73.83 5.13
CA ASN A 144 -15.61 -73.00 5.06
C ASN A 144 -16.52 -73.44 3.90
N LEU A 145 -15.94 -73.79 2.74
CA LEU A 145 -16.67 -74.34 1.60
C LEU A 145 -17.29 -75.71 1.94
N HIS A 146 -16.55 -76.60 2.61
CA HIS A 146 -17.05 -77.89 3.07
C HIS A 146 -18.19 -77.72 4.09
N LEU A 147 -18.04 -76.80 5.06
CA LEU A 147 -19.07 -76.50 6.05
C LEU A 147 -20.32 -75.87 5.41
N ASN A 148 -20.16 -75.03 4.39
CA ASN A 148 -21.27 -74.47 3.62
C ASN A 148 -22.01 -75.56 2.83
N ASN A 149 -21.29 -76.45 2.15
CA ASN A 149 -21.86 -77.61 1.44
C ASN A 149 -22.56 -78.59 2.41
N ALA A 150 -22.02 -78.79 3.61
CA ALA A 150 -22.65 -79.58 4.66
C ALA A 150 -23.94 -78.92 5.17
N ASN A 151 -23.94 -77.60 5.41
CA ASN A 151 -25.13 -76.85 5.82
C ASN A 151 -26.22 -76.86 4.73
N GLN A 152 -25.85 -76.80 3.44
CA GLN A 152 -26.79 -76.95 2.33
C GLN A 152 -27.38 -78.37 2.29
N THR A 153 -26.55 -79.41 2.48
CA THR A 153 -27.00 -80.81 2.59
C THR A 153 -27.98 -80.99 3.76
N LEU A 154 -27.63 -80.52 4.96
CA LEU A 154 -28.51 -80.55 6.14
C LEU A 154 -29.81 -79.77 5.93
N THR A 155 -29.79 -78.68 5.14
CA THR A 155 -30.99 -77.93 4.77
C THR A 155 -31.88 -78.73 3.81
N LEU A 156 -31.31 -79.49 2.89
CA LEU A 156 -32.06 -80.40 2.02
C LEU A 156 -32.67 -81.57 2.84
N GLU A 157 -31.89 -82.18 3.74
CA GLU A 157 -32.38 -83.22 4.66
C GLU A 157 -33.51 -82.72 5.56
N LEU A 158 -33.39 -81.52 6.15
CA LEU A 158 -34.46 -80.89 6.92
C LEU A 158 -35.73 -80.69 6.09
N ASN A 159 -35.61 -80.30 4.82
CA ASN A 159 -36.77 -80.15 3.94
C ASN A 159 -37.38 -81.50 3.54
N ILE A 160 -36.58 -82.56 3.38
CA ILE A 160 -37.06 -83.93 3.18
C ILE A 160 -37.81 -84.42 4.42
N ILE A 161 -37.25 -84.26 5.62
CA ILE A 161 -37.89 -84.62 6.90
C ILE A 161 -39.19 -83.82 7.10
N LYS A 162 -39.19 -82.52 6.77
CA LYS A 162 -40.38 -81.66 6.82
C LYS A 162 -41.47 -82.10 5.83
N LYS A 163 -41.09 -82.70 4.69
CA LYS A 163 -42.03 -83.30 3.73
C LYS A 163 -42.59 -84.63 4.24
N THR A 164 -41.76 -85.55 4.73
CA THR A 164 -42.23 -86.84 5.26
C THR A 164 -43.06 -86.67 6.53
N MET A 165 -42.74 -85.68 7.38
CA MET A 165 -43.52 -85.33 8.58
C MET A 165 -44.93 -84.81 8.22
N LYS A 166 -45.07 -83.97 7.19
CA LYS A 166 -46.40 -83.58 6.63
C LYS A 166 -47.16 -84.79 6.07
N GLU A 167 -46.46 -85.69 5.39
CA GLU A 167 -47.05 -86.89 4.80
C GLU A 167 -47.51 -87.90 5.87
N LEU A 168 -46.78 -88.02 6.98
CA LEU A 168 -47.19 -88.77 8.17
C LEU A 168 -48.39 -88.13 8.88
N GLN A 169 -48.45 -86.79 8.99
CA GLN A 169 -49.67 -86.11 9.49
C GLN A 169 -50.88 -86.38 8.59
N LEU A 170 -50.70 -86.46 7.27
CA LEU A 170 -51.77 -86.83 6.32
C LEU A 170 -52.12 -88.33 6.33
N LYS A 171 -51.22 -89.21 6.79
CA LYS A 171 -51.53 -90.62 7.09
C LYS A 171 -52.30 -90.75 8.40
N LEU A 172 -51.88 -90.05 9.46
CA LEU A 172 -52.61 -89.99 10.73
C LEU A 172 -54.04 -89.47 10.53
N LYS A 173 -54.23 -88.34 9.83
CA LYS A 173 -55.58 -87.80 9.52
C LYS A 173 -56.44 -88.70 8.61
N ARG A 174 -55.88 -89.74 7.99
CA ARG A 174 -56.63 -90.81 7.30
C ARG A 174 -56.98 -91.93 8.27
N MET A 175 -56.00 -92.50 8.96
CA MET A 175 -56.23 -93.54 9.97
C MET A 175 -57.19 -93.09 11.08
N GLU A 176 -57.20 -91.81 11.44
CA GLU A 176 -58.13 -91.23 12.43
C GLU A 176 -59.58 -91.19 11.92
N LYS A 177 -59.78 -90.91 10.62
CA LYS A 177 -61.09 -90.99 9.96
C LYS A 177 -61.53 -92.44 9.72
N GLU A 178 -60.58 -93.34 9.51
CA GLU A 178 -60.82 -94.79 9.39
C GLU A 178 -61.17 -95.40 10.76
N ASN A 179 -60.48 -95.00 11.84
CA ASN A 179 -60.84 -95.32 13.22
C ASN A 179 -62.22 -94.78 13.61
N GLY A 180 -62.60 -93.59 13.12
CA GLY A 180 -63.96 -93.07 13.28
C GLY A 180 -65.00 -94.02 12.69
N LYS A 181 -64.76 -94.53 11.47
CA LYS A 181 -65.66 -95.50 10.81
C LYS A 181 -65.64 -96.88 11.48
N LEU A 182 -64.48 -97.35 11.94
CA LEU A 182 -64.37 -98.61 12.70
C LEU A 182 -65.16 -98.53 14.00
N LYS A 183 -65.06 -97.42 14.77
CA LYS A 183 -65.81 -97.23 16.03
C LYS A 183 -67.33 -97.09 15.85
N GLU A 184 -67.81 -96.71 14.67
CA GLU A 184 -69.24 -96.73 14.35
C GLU A 184 -69.73 -98.15 14.04
N VAL A 185 -68.92 -98.95 13.33
CA VAL A 185 -69.23 -100.37 13.04
C VAL A 185 -69.10 -101.26 14.29
N GLU A 186 -68.08 -101.04 15.11
CA GLU A 186 -67.80 -101.78 16.36
C GLU A 186 -68.91 -101.60 17.41
N LYS A 187 -69.60 -100.45 17.40
CA LYS A 187 -70.83 -100.22 18.20
C LYS A 187 -72.09 -100.89 17.65
N ALA A 188 -72.07 -101.33 16.39
CA ALA A 188 -73.21 -101.98 15.74
C ALA A 188 -73.10 -103.52 15.74
N SER A 189 -72.02 -104.10 16.28
CA SER A 189 -71.72 -105.54 16.15
C SER A 189 -71.45 -106.29 17.47
N PHE A 190 -71.86 -105.77 18.63
CA PHE A 190 -71.93 -106.54 19.89
C PHE A 190 -73.07 -106.02 20.78
N GLN A 191 -73.98 -106.86 21.32
CA GLN A 191 -74.41 -108.21 20.93
C GLN A 191 -75.84 -108.43 21.49
N GLU A 192 -76.68 -109.14 20.76
CA GLU A 192 -77.93 -109.71 21.29
C GLU A 192 -77.64 -110.82 22.33
N VAL A 193 -78.63 -111.20 23.14
CA VAL A 193 -78.65 -112.34 24.10
C VAL A 193 -78.14 -112.07 25.54
N VAL A 194 -79.13 -111.84 26.42
CA VAL A 194 -79.34 -112.46 27.75
C VAL A 194 -78.11 -112.79 28.63
N ALA A 195 -77.89 -111.97 29.69
CA ALA A 195 -77.27 -112.40 30.97
C ALA A 195 -77.48 -111.43 32.17
N ALA A 196 -78.21 -110.31 32.00
CA ALA A 196 -78.27 -109.23 33.01
C ALA A 196 -78.81 -109.63 34.41
N PRO A 197 -79.84 -110.49 34.56
CA PRO A 197 -80.39 -110.82 35.89
C PRO A 197 -79.40 -111.56 36.80
N GLU A 198 -78.63 -112.51 36.27
CA GLU A 198 -77.72 -113.34 37.06
C GLU A 198 -76.53 -112.53 37.60
N LEU A 199 -75.97 -111.63 36.79
CA LEU A 199 -74.96 -110.66 37.24
C LEU A 199 -75.50 -109.72 38.32
N HIS A 200 -76.78 -109.33 38.25
CA HIS A 200 -77.39 -108.49 39.28
C HIS A 200 -77.72 -109.28 40.56
N TYR A 201 -78.11 -110.55 40.43
CA TYR A 201 -78.36 -111.47 41.54
C TYR A 201 -77.07 -111.79 42.31
N LEU A 202 -76.00 -112.21 41.61
CA LEU A 202 -74.70 -112.49 42.21
C LEU A 202 -74.09 -111.24 42.86
N ARG A 203 -74.25 -110.06 42.25
CA ARG A 203 -73.79 -108.79 42.84
C ARG A 203 -74.60 -108.39 44.08
N LYS A 204 -75.90 -108.70 44.12
CA LYS A 204 -76.74 -108.50 45.31
C LYS A 204 -76.36 -109.47 46.43
N GLN A 205 -76.20 -110.76 46.11
CA GLN A 205 -75.78 -111.79 47.06
C GLN A 205 -74.37 -111.52 47.63
N ALA A 206 -73.44 -111.01 46.82
CA ALA A 206 -72.13 -110.57 47.28
C ALA A 206 -72.19 -109.36 48.23
N GLN A 207 -73.11 -108.42 48.00
CA GLN A 207 -73.34 -107.29 48.91
C GLN A 207 -74.00 -107.75 50.22
N GLU A 208 -75.02 -108.61 50.15
CA GLU A 208 -75.69 -109.18 51.31
C GLU A 208 -74.70 -109.95 52.20
N LEU A 209 -73.79 -110.74 51.63
CA LEU A 209 -72.71 -111.39 52.38
C LEU A 209 -71.67 -110.42 52.96
N VAL A 210 -71.47 -109.23 52.37
CA VAL A 210 -70.61 -108.17 52.95
C VAL A 210 -71.31 -107.49 54.12
N ASP A 211 -72.59 -107.17 53.97
CA ASP A 211 -73.40 -106.52 55.00
C ASP A 211 -73.63 -107.46 56.21
N GLU A 212 -73.86 -108.76 55.96
CA GLU A 212 -73.88 -109.81 56.99
C GLU A 212 -72.51 -109.95 57.69
N ASN A 213 -71.40 -109.89 56.95
CA ASN A 213 -70.06 -109.98 57.52
C ASN A 213 -69.74 -108.76 58.41
N GLU A 214 -70.17 -107.56 58.03
CA GLU A 214 -70.05 -106.37 58.88
C GLU A 214 -70.99 -106.43 60.09
N GLY A 215 -72.21 -106.94 59.94
CA GLY A 215 -73.12 -107.24 61.05
C GLY A 215 -72.55 -108.30 62.02
N LEU A 216 -71.85 -109.31 61.51
CA LEU A 216 -71.13 -110.30 62.29
C LEU A 216 -69.90 -109.70 62.99
N LYS A 217 -69.12 -108.83 62.34
CA LYS A 217 -68.06 -108.06 63.01
C LYS A 217 -68.62 -107.20 64.13
N MET A 218 -69.75 -106.53 63.91
CA MET A 218 -70.37 -105.63 64.88
C MET A 218 -70.95 -106.40 66.08
N THR A 219 -71.62 -107.53 65.84
CA THR A 219 -72.09 -108.41 66.92
C THR A 219 -70.94 -109.09 67.65
N VAL A 220 -69.87 -109.53 66.98
CA VAL A 220 -68.64 -110.03 67.64
C VAL A 220 -67.93 -108.92 68.43
N HIS A 221 -67.93 -107.67 67.96
CA HIS A 221 -67.37 -106.54 68.69
C HIS A 221 -68.20 -106.24 69.95
N CYS A 222 -69.52 -106.08 69.81
CA CYS A 222 -70.44 -105.90 70.94
C CYS A 222 -70.37 -107.05 71.95
N LEU A 223 -70.31 -108.31 71.47
CA LEU A 223 -70.15 -109.47 72.33
C LEU A 223 -68.77 -109.51 73.00
N ASN A 224 -67.68 -109.14 72.32
CA ASN A 224 -66.36 -109.03 72.98
C ASN A 224 -66.32 -107.89 74.00
N VAL A 225 -67.01 -106.78 73.78
CA VAL A 225 -67.14 -105.67 74.75
C VAL A 225 -67.96 -106.12 75.96
N GLU A 226 -69.14 -106.73 75.75
CA GLU A 226 -69.96 -107.29 76.83
C GLU A 226 -69.22 -108.43 77.57
N LEU A 227 -68.57 -109.35 76.86
CA LEU A 227 -67.85 -110.48 77.45
C LEU A 227 -66.61 -110.03 78.24
N SER A 228 -65.89 -109.01 77.76
CA SER A 228 -64.86 -108.31 78.55
C SER A 228 -65.46 -107.63 79.79
N ARG A 229 -66.64 -107.02 79.67
CA ARG A 229 -67.38 -106.35 80.74
C ARG A 229 -67.99 -107.33 81.76
N TYR A 230 -68.29 -108.56 81.37
CA TYR A 230 -68.70 -109.65 82.26
C TYR A 230 -67.49 -110.30 82.95
N GLN A 231 -66.42 -110.60 82.21
CA GLN A 231 -65.17 -111.15 82.77
C GLN A 231 -64.49 -110.19 83.76
N THR A 232 -64.63 -108.87 83.58
CA THR A 232 -64.16 -107.87 84.55
C THR A 232 -65.12 -107.63 85.72
N LYS A 233 -66.37 -108.08 85.66
CA LYS A 233 -67.37 -107.92 86.74
C LYS A 233 -67.58 -109.16 87.60
N PHE A 234 -67.43 -110.36 87.06
CA PHE A 234 -67.78 -111.61 87.77
C PHE A 234 -66.66 -112.65 87.68
N ARG A 235 -66.09 -113.00 88.83
CA ARG A 235 -65.26 -114.22 89.01
C ARG A 235 -66.16 -115.46 89.06
N HIS A 236 -65.59 -116.62 88.70
CA HIS A 236 -66.32 -117.89 88.69
C HIS A 236 -66.88 -118.30 90.06
N LEU A 237 -68.09 -118.87 90.06
CA LEU A 237 -68.86 -119.31 91.24
C LEU A 237 -68.79 -120.84 91.45
N SER A 238 -69.25 -121.30 92.63
CA SER A 238 -69.29 -122.72 93.04
C SER A 238 -70.72 -123.28 93.10
N LYS A 239 -70.86 -124.58 93.38
CA LYS A 239 -72.00 -125.44 92.94
C LYS A 239 -73.23 -125.56 93.87
N GLU A 240 -73.36 -124.78 94.94
CA GLU A 240 -74.22 -125.16 96.08
C GLU A 240 -75.75 -124.87 95.97
N GLU A 241 -76.23 -124.12 94.97
CA GLU A 241 -77.51 -123.37 95.09
C GLU A 241 -78.65 -123.83 94.14
N SER A 242 -79.02 -125.12 94.09
CA SER A 242 -79.84 -125.67 92.96
C SER A 242 -81.16 -126.43 93.25
N LEU A 243 -81.75 -126.41 94.46
CA LEU A 243 -82.96 -127.21 94.79
C LEU A 243 -83.98 -126.50 95.72
N ASN A 244 -85.28 -126.45 95.34
CA ASN A 244 -86.51 -126.51 96.20
C ASN A 244 -87.82 -126.02 95.52
N ILE A 245 -88.81 -126.90 95.26
CA ILE A 245 -90.27 -126.62 95.05
C ILE A 245 -91.08 -127.92 95.36
N GLU A 246 -92.26 -127.89 96.00
CA GLU A 246 -93.05 -129.12 96.34
C GLU A 246 -94.60 -128.92 96.42
N GLY A 247 -95.38 -130.03 96.37
CA GLY A 247 -96.85 -130.11 96.55
C GLY A 247 -97.34 -131.53 96.97
N LEU A 248 -98.58 -131.64 97.48
CA LEU A 248 -99.09 -132.75 98.34
C LEU A 248 -98.97 -134.22 97.83
N PRO A 249 -98.84 -135.22 98.75
CA PRO A 249 -98.40 -136.59 98.44
C PRO A 249 -99.51 -137.65 98.25
N SER A 250 -99.12 -138.84 97.76
CA SER A 250 -100.01 -139.87 97.19
C SER A 250 -100.13 -141.21 97.96
N LYS A 251 -99.94 -141.23 99.30
CA LYS A 251 -100.18 -142.45 100.11
C LYS A 251 -100.89 -142.18 101.44
N GLY A 252 -102.14 -142.63 101.54
CA GLY A 252 -102.96 -142.65 102.76
C GLY A 252 -104.41 -143.07 102.42
N PRO A 253 -105.18 -143.65 103.37
CA PRO A 253 -106.57 -144.02 103.13
C PRO A 253 -107.49 -142.78 103.01
N VAL A 254 -108.62 -142.93 102.32
CA VAL A 254 -109.59 -141.84 102.10
C VAL A 254 -110.14 -141.32 103.44
N PRO A 255 -110.09 -140.00 103.72
CA PRO A 255 -110.49 -139.46 105.02
C PRO A 255 -112.00 -139.62 105.36
N PRO A 256 -112.38 -139.74 106.65
CA PRO A 256 -113.76 -139.98 107.06
C PRO A 256 -114.79 -138.91 106.67
N TRP A 257 -114.37 -137.65 106.49
CA TRP A 257 -115.28 -136.53 106.18
C TRP A 257 -115.95 -136.63 104.80
N LEU A 258 -115.42 -137.47 103.90
CA LEU A 258 -116.04 -137.76 102.60
C LEU A 258 -117.15 -138.83 102.72
N VAL A 259 -117.33 -139.45 103.90
CA VAL A 259 -118.22 -140.61 104.11
C VAL A 259 -119.22 -140.38 105.25
N ASP A 260 -118.85 -139.72 106.34
CA ASP A 260 -119.77 -139.41 107.44
C ASP A 260 -120.57 -138.12 107.17
N THR A 261 -121.87 -138.28 106.91
CA THR A 261 -122.85 -137.23 106.59
C THR A 261 -122.84 -136.04 107.56
N LYS A 262 -122.43 -136.26 108.82
CA LYS A 262 -122.37 -135.22 109.86
C LYS A 262 -121.40 -134.08 109.52
N TYR A 263 -120.33 -134.37 108.78
CA TYR A 263 -119.33 -133.36 108.37
C TYR A 263 -119.63 -132.77 106.99
N LEU A 264 -120.39 -133.47 106.15
CA LEU A 264 -120.73 -133.03 104.80
C LEU A 264 -121.85 -131.98 104.78
N SER A 265 -122.89 -132.13 105.62
CA SER A 265 -124.06 -131.25 105.59
C SER A 265 -123.75 -129.75 105.85
N PRO A 266 -122.92 -129.36 106.85
CA PRO A 266 -122.54 -127.95 107.04
C PRO A 266 -121.73 -127.38 105.87
N LEU A 267 -120.92 -128.21 105.20
CA LEU A 267 -120.09 -127.79 104.07
C LEU A 267 -120.94 -127.47 102.83
N LEU A 268 -122.02 -128.22 102.62
CA LEU A 268 -122.98 -127.99 101.53
C LEU A 268 -123.76 -126.68 101.73
N LEU A 269 -124.23 -126.39 102.95
CA LEU A 269 -124.90 -125.11 103.27
C LEU A 269 -124.00 -123.91 102.98
N ALA A 270 -122.74 -123.94 103.43
CA ALA A 270 -121.77 -122.87 103.16
C ALA A 270 -121.44 -122.69 101.67
N TYR A 271 -121.60 -123.74 100.85
CA TYR A 271 -121.49 -123.64 99.40
C TYR A 271 -122.75 -123.04 98.77
N GLU A 272 -123.93 -123.41 99.27
CA GLU A 272 -125.23 -122.92 98.82
C GLU A 272 -125.42 -121.42 99.11
N ASP A 273 -124.95 -120.93 100.26
CA ASP A 273 -124.93 -119.49 100.57
C ASP A 273 -123.93 -118.72 99.70
N ARG A 274 -122.77 -119.30 99.40
CA ARG A 274 -121.81 -118.75 98.43
C ARG A 274 -122.31 -118.73 96.98
N MET A 275 -123.33 -119.54 96.64
CA MET A 275 -124.01 -119.45 95.35
C MET A 275 -125.00 -118.27 95.34
N LYS A 276 -125.81 -118.11 96.39
CA LYS A 276 -126.76 -116.98 96.54
C LYS A 276 -126.06 -115.63 96.42
N GLU A 277 -124.92 -115.43 97.11
CA GLU A 277 -124.09 -114.22 97.01
C GLU A 277 -123.63 -113.93 95.57
N LYS A 278 -123.35 -114.97 94.77
CA LYS A 278 -122.95 -114.82 93.36
C LYS A 278 -124.14 -114.49 92.46
N ASP A 279 -125.31 -115.03 92.73
CA ASP A 279 -126.53 -114.72 91.98
C ASP A 279 -127.03 -113.30 92.26
N GLU A 280 -126.92 -112.82 93.51
CA GLU A 280 -127.17 -111.41 93.87
C GLU A 280 -126.21 -110.44 93.17
N LEU A 281 -124.90 -110.75 93.14
CA LEU A 281 -123.91 -109.97 92.39
C LEU A 281 -124.25 -109.90 90.88
N ASN A 282 -124.66 -111.03 90.29
CA ASN A 282 -125.06 -111.10 88.88
C ASN A 282 -126.31 -110.26 88.59
N ALA A 283 -127.29 -110.22 89.51
CA ALA A 283 -128.48 -109.39 89.36
C ALA A 283 -128.15 -107.89 89.33
N ASN A 284 -127.26 -107.44 90.22
CA ASN A 284 -126.81 -106.04 90.28
C ASN A 284 -126.09 -105.62 88.98
N LEU A 285 -125.18 -106.45 88.46
CA LEU A 285 -124.47 -106.17 87.20
C LEU A 285 -125.42 -106.09 85.98
N GLN A 286 -126.50 -106.86 85.98
CA GLN A 286 -127.55 -106.76 84.96
C GLN A 286 -128.39 -105.47 85.09
N GLU A 287 -128.55 -104.92 86.30
CA GLU A 287 -129.20 -103.62 86.52
C GLU A 287 -128.32 -102.47 86.00
N GLU A 288 -127.04 -102.45 86.36
CA GLU A 288 -126.10 -101.45 85.86
C GLU A 288 -126.05 -101.40 84.33
N MET A 289 -125.94 -102.58 83.67
CA MET A 289 -125.96 -102.70 82.22
C MET A 289 -127.25 -102.15 81.58
N ARG A 290 -128.42 -102.33 82.23
CA ARG A 290 -129.68 -101.74 81.80
C ARG A 290 -129.66 -100.21 81.89
N THR A 291 -129.11 -99.64 82.97
CA THR A 291 -129.00 -98.17 83.10
C THR A 291 -128.01 -97.55 82.12
N PHE A 292 -126.89 -98.22 81.83
CA PHE A 292 -125.90 -97.74 80.86
C PHE A 292 -126.50 -97.66 79.45
N LYS A 293 -127.21 -98.70 79.02
CA LYS A 293 -127.88 -98.75 77.72
C LYS A 293 -128.88 -97.60 77.52
N MET A 294 -129.59 -97.20 78.58
CA MET A 294 -130.55 -96.10 78.53
C MET A 294 -129.87 -94.76 78.17
N ARG A 295 -128.77 -94.41 78.87
CA ARG A 295 -128.02 -93.16 78.63
C ARG A 295 -127.43 -93.07 77.22
N VAL A 296 -126.96 -94.19 76.68
CA VAL A 296 -126.44 -94.25 75.30
C VAL A 296 -127.54 -93.95 74.28
N GLN A 297 -128.79 -94.36 74.53
CA GLN A 297 -129.92 -94.05 73.65
C GLN A 297 -130.41 -92.59 73.74
N GLU A 298 -130.11 -91.89 74.83
CA GLU A 298 -130.41 -90.46 75.00
C GLU A 298 -129.43 -89.60 74.18
N VAL A 299 -128.12 -89.85 74.30
CA VAL A 299 -127.05 -89.13 73.57
C VAL A 299 -127.15 -89.30 72.05
N VAL A 300 -127.68 -90.43 71.55
CA VAL A 300 -127.93 -90.63 70.12
C VAL A 300 -129.03 -89.69 69.60
N LYS A 301 -130.14 -89.53 70.34
CA LYS A 301 -131.23 -88.63 69.96
C LYS A 301 -130.80 -87.16 69.94
N GLU A 302 -130.02 -86.75 70.94
CA GLU A 302 -129.48 -85.39 71.03
C GLU A 302 -128.65 -85.02 69.78
N ASN A 303 -127.84 -85.96 69.27
CA ASN A 303 -127.10 -85.77 68.00
C ASN A 303 -128.04 -85.72 66.78
N GLU A 304 -129.06 -86.57 66.72
CA GLU A 304 -130.05 -86.57 65.63
C GLU A 304 -130.86 -85.27 65.56
N GLU A 305 -131.11 -84.61 66.69
CA GLU A 305 -131.79 -83.31 66.77
C GLU A 305 -130.86 -82.16 66.35
N LEU A 306 -129.63 -82.10 66.85
CA LEU A 306 -128.63 -81.07 66.48
C LEU A 306 -128.32 -81.06 64.96
N HIS A 307 -128.22 -82.23 64.32
CA HIS A 307 -128.04 -82.32 62.87
C HIS A 307 -129.24 -81.78 62.07
N GLN A 308 -130.45 -81.81 62.61
CA GLN A 308 -131.64 -81.26 61.96
C GLN A 308 -131.73 -79.73 62.09
N GLU A 309 -131.12 -79.11 63.09
CA GLU A 309 -131.05 -77.65 63.20
C GLU A 309 -130.00 -77.06 62.25
N LEU A 310 -128.82 -77.68 62.17
CA LEU A 310 -127.75 -77.29 61.24
C LEU A 310 -128.24 -77.23 59.78
N ASN A 311 -129.04 -78.21 59.36
CA ASN A 311 -129.58 -78.29 57.99
C ASN A 311 -130.71 -77.27 57.70
N LYS A 312 -131.29 -76.60 58.70
CA LYS A 312 -132.34 -75.58 58.49
C LYS A 312 -131.76 -74.18 58.23
N ASN A 313 -130.54 -73.93 58.69
CA ASN A 313 -129.91 -72.61 58.66
C ASN A 313 -128.97 -72.37 57.45
N SER A 314 -129.01 -73.24 56.44
CA SER A 314 -128.00 -73.29 55.37
C SER A 314 -128.45 -72.80 53.97
N LEU A 315 -129.59 -72.10 53.86
CA LEU A 315 -130.06 -71.50 52.61
C LEU A 315 -129.84 -69.97 52.58
N VAL A 316 -128.86 -69.52 51.80
CA VAL A 316 -128.64 -68.10 51.43
C VAL A 316 -129.50 -67.75 50.20
N THR A 317 -129.90 -66.48 50.03
CA THR A 317 -130.84 -66.10 48.95
C THR A 317 -130.14 -65.83 47.60
N SER A 318 -130.90 -65.99 46.50
CA SER A 318 -130.38 -65.94 45.13
C SER A 318 -129.83 -64.57 44.70
N GLU A 319 -130.40 -63.48 45.21
CA GLU A 319 -129.92 -62.11 44.97
C GLU A 319 -128.56 -61.85 45.62
N GLU A 320 -128.38 -62.29 46.87
CA GLU A 320 -127.12 -62.18 47.61
C GLU A 320 -126.01 -62.97 46.90
N TRP A 321 -126.32 -64.17 46.42
CA TRP A 321 -125.39 -64.98 45.62
C TRP A 321 -124.97 -64.28 44.32
N ARG A 322 -125.91 -63.66 43.59
CA ARG A 322 -125.58 -62.89 42.37
C ARG A 322 -124.69 -61.68 42.65
N GLN A 323 -124.92 -60.96 43.74
CA GLN A 323 -124.09 -59.82 44.12
C GLN A 323 -122.69 -60.26 44.56
N LEU A 324 -122.60 -61.34 45.32
CA LEU A 324 -121.32 -61.94 45.71
C LEU A 324 -120.54 -62.42 44.47
N GLN A 325 -121.23 -63.00 43.48
CA GLN A 325 -120.62 -63.43 42.22
C GLN A 325 -120.08 -62.25 41.41
N THR A 326 -120.85 -61.19 41.18
CA THR A 326 -120.35 -60.03 40.40
C THR A 326 -119.24 -59.28 41.13
N GLN A 327 -119.25 -59.25 42.46
CA GLN A 327 -118.15 -58.68 43.23
C GLN A 327 -116.89 -59.57 43.19
N ALA A 328 -117.04 -60.90 43.18
CA ALA A 328 -115.93 -61.83 42.95
C ALA A 328 -115.36 -61.72 41.53
N GLU A 329 -116.21 -61.55 40.50
CA GLU A 329 -115.79 -61.31 39.11
C GLU A 329 -114.98 -60.00 38.99
N LEU A 330 -115.46 -58.90 39.57
CA LEU A 330 -114.71 -57.63 39.60
C LEU A 330 -113.38 -57.74 40.38
N VAL A 331 -113.36 -58.45 41.50
CA VAL A 331 -112.11 -58.69 42.26
C VAL A 331 -111.15 -59.61 41.50
N LEU A 332 -111.64 -60.54 40.67
CA LEU A 332 -110.79 -61.33 39.77
C LEU A 332 -110.25 -60.50 38.61
N GLU A 333 -111.03 -59.57 38.05
CA GLU A 333 -110.54 -58.60 37.05
C GLU A 333 -109.51 -57.63 37.65
N GLU A 334 -109.72 -57.12 38.86
CA GLU A 334 -108.74 -56.29 39.57
C GLU A 334 -107.45 -57.07 39.86
N ASN A 335 -107.55 -58.29 40.40
CA ASN A 335 -106.37 -59.15 40.60
C ASN A 335 -105.65 -59.47 39.29
N LYS A 336 -106.37 -59.70 38.18
CA LYS A 336 -105.79 -59.93 36.86
C LYS A 336 -105.05 -58.69 36.35
N LEU A 337 -105.63 -57.49 36.48
CA LEU A 337 -104.97 -56.22 36.13
C LEU A 337 -103.77 -55.92 37.03
N LEU A 338 -103.83 -56.27 38.31
CA LEU A 338 -102.69 -56.16 39.23
C LEU A 338 -101.56 -57.15 38.88
N ILE A 339 -101.88 -58.38 38.46
CA ILE A 339 -100.91 -59.35 37.95
C ILE A 339 -100.29 -58.85 36.65
N GLU A 340 -101.08 -58.41 35.68
CA GLU A 340 -100.59 -57.84 34.41
C GLU A 340 -99.70 -56.61 34.66
N GLN A 341 -100.08 -55.72 35.59
CA GLN A 341 -99.27 -54.57 35.99
C GLN A 341 -97.97 -54.98 36.70
N LEU A 342 -97.98 -56.03 37.53
CA LEU A 342 -96.78 -56.59 38.16
C LEU A 342 -95.86 -57.27 37.12
N GLU A 343 -96.41 -57.97 36.13
CA GLU A 343 -95.66 -58.55 35.01
C GLU A 343 -95.05 -57.45 34.11
N ILE A 344 -95.79 -56.37 33.84
CA ILE A 344 -95.31 -55.19 33.12
C ILE A 344 -94.21 -54.47 33.91
N GLN A 345 -94.29 -54.41 35.25
CA GLN A 345 -93.19 -53.88 36.07
C GLN A 345 -92.00 -54.84 36.13
N GLN A 346 -92.23 -56.14 36.21
CA GLN A 346 -91.15 -57.14 36.29
C GLN A 346 -90.40 -57.28 34.97
N THR A 347 -91.09 -57.20 33.82
CA THR A 347 -90.45 -57.12 32.49
C THR A 347 -89.63 -55.85 32.37
N LYS A 348 -90.20 -54.66 32.60
CA LYS A 348 -89.45 -53.39 32.61
C LYS A 348 -88.24 -53.41 33.55
N ALA A 349 -88.34 -54.04 34.73
CA ALA A 349 -87.23 -54.21 35.65
C ALA A 349 -86.15 -55.18 35.12
N LYS A 350 -86.54 -56.30 34.48
CA LYS A 350 -85.63 -57.24 33.81
C LYS A 350 -84.94 -56.60 32.61
N ASP A 351 -85.69 -55.87 31.79
CA ASP A 351 -85.20 -55.21 30.57
C ASP A 351 -84.20 -54.10 30.93
N THR A 352 -84.56 -53.18 31.83
CA THR A 352 -83.64 -52.12 32.29
C THR A 352 -82.45 -52.66 33.09
N HIS A 353 -82.57 -53.83 33.74
CA HIS A 353 -81.43 -54.53 34.31
C HIS A 353 -80.52 -55.12 33.22
N GLN A 354 -81.09 -55.73 32.18
CA GLN A 354 -80.37 -56.30 31.06
C GLN A 354 -79.68 -55.22 30.20
N GLU A 355 -80.29 -54.05 30.03
CA GLU A 355 -79.66 -52.86 29.45
C GLU A 355 -78.44 -52.45 30.27
N ARG A 356 -78.58 -52.30 31.59
CA ARG A 356 -77.45 -51.98 32.49
C ARG A 356 -76.37 -53.05 32.46
N LEU A 357 -76.70 -54.34 32.39
CA LEU A 357 -75.71 -55.42 32.23
C LEU A 357 -74.97 -55.31 30.89
N GLN A 358 -75.67 -54.98 29.81
CA GLN A 358 -75.03 -54.72 28.52
C GLN A 358 -74.13 -53.49 28.55
N GLU A 359 -74.57 -52.38 29.17
CA GLU A 359 -73.77 -51.17 29.38
C GLU A 359 -72.53 -51.44 30.23
N VAL A 360 -72.68 -52.12 31.37
CA VAL A 360 -71.55 -52.57 32.20
C VAL A 360 -70.61 -53.47 31.40
N SER A 361 -71.11 -54.36 30.52
CA SER A 361 -70.25 -55.17 29.66
C SER A 361 -69.49 -54.34 28.60
N LYS A 362 -70.12 -53.27 28.06
CA LYS A 362 -69.49 -52.33 27.11
C LYS A 362 -68.41 -51.50 27.82
N LEU A 363 -68.74 -50.93 28.98
CA LEU A 363 -67.83 -50.13 29.82
C LEU A 363 -66.67 -50.97 30.34
N THR A 364 -66.91 -52.19 30.80
CA THR A 364 -65.85 -53.13 31.25
C THR A 364 -64.90 -53.51 30.11
N LYS A 365 -65.40 -53.70 28.87
CA LYS A 365 -64.56 -53.89 27.68
C LYS A 365 -63.74 -52.64 27.33
N GLN A 366 -64.35 -51.45 27.41
CA GLN A 366 -63.63 -50.18 27.21
C GLN A 366 -62.56 -49.96 28.28
N LEU A 367 -62.84 -50.28 29.54
CA LEU A 367 -61.90 -50.21 30.66
C LEU A 367 -60.72 -51.15 30.42
N MET A 368 -60.94 -52.42 30.06
CA MET A 368 -59.84 -53.34 29.71
C MET A 368 -59.00 -52.86 28.52
N LEU A 369 -59.61 -52.25 27.50
CA LEU A 369 -58.88 -51.69 26.34
C LEU A 369 -58.09 -50.42 26.69
N LEU A 370 -58.59 -49.61 27.62
CA LEU A 370 -57.86 -48.46 28.15
C LEU A 370 -56.72 -48.89 29.07
N GLU A 371 -56.96 -49.87 29.96
CA GLU A 371 -55.99 -50.40 30.91
C GLU A 371 -54.82 -51.13 30.22
N THR A 372 -55.11 -51.94 29.19
CA THR A 372 -54.04 -52.55 28.38
C THR A 372 -53.24 -51.50 27.59
N LYS A 373 -53.86 -50.37 27.20
CA LYS A 373 -53.20 -49.24 26.54
C LYS A 373 -52.38 -48.38 27.52
N THR A 374 -52.86 -48.08 28.72
CA THR A 374 -52.06 -47.36 29.74
C THR A 374 -50.84 -48.18 30.11
N GLN A 375 -50.99 -49.49 30.33
CA GLN A 375 -49.87 -50.39 30.60
C GLN A 375 -48.89 -50.52 29.43
N SER A 376 -49.33 -50.43 28.17
CA SER A 376 -48.39 -50.43 27.02
C SER A 376 -47.63 -49.10 26.93
N GLN A 377 -48.33 -47.97 27.09
CA GLN A 377 -47.73 -46.64 27.09
C GLN A 377 -46.77 -46.42 28.27
N GLU A 378 -47.06 -46.98 29.45
CA GLU A 378 -46.15 -46.94 30.60
C GLU A 378 -44.87 -47.75 30.34
N LYS A 379 -44.97 -48.93 29.70
CA LYS A 379 -43.81 -49.75 29.30
C LYS A 379 -42.97 -49.10 28.20
N GLU A 380 -43.52 -48.19 27.41
CA GLU A 380 -42.77 -47.34 26.47
C GLU A 380 -42.15 -46.12 27.19
N LEU A 381 -42.84 -45.58 28.19
CA LEU A 381 -42.36 -44.49 29.03
C LEU A 381 -41.17 -44.92 29.93
N THR A 382 -41.15 -46.15 30.45
CA THR A 382 -39.98 -46.66 31.20
C THR A 382 -38.78 -46.88 30.28
N LYS A 383 -38.97 -47.56 29.14
CA LYS A 383 -37.90 -47.79 28.16
C LYS A 383 -37.28 -46.49 27.64
N SER A 384 -38.11 -45.48 27.35
CA SER A 384 -37.61 -44.16 26.91
C SER A 384 -36.90 -43.39 28.03
N LYS A 385 -37.33 -43.51 29.29
CA LYS A 385 -36.57 -43.00 30.45
C LYS A 385 -35.22 -43.72 30.61
N GLU A 386 -35.20 -45.05 30.49
CA GLU A 386 -33.98 -45.87 30.55
C GLU A 386 -33.00 -45.47 29.44
N GLN A 387 -33.46 -45.33 28.20
CA GLN A 387 -32.66 -44.84 27.06
C GLN A 387 -32.13 -43.41 27.29
N LEU A 388 -32.95 -42.51 27.84
CA LEU A 388 -32.51 -41.15 28.17
C LEU A 388 -31.45 -41.14 29.28
N GLU A 389 -31.51 -42.05 30.26
CA GLU A 389 -30.51 -42.13 31.33
C GLU A 389 -29.20 -42.77 30.87
N ILE A 390 -29.26 -43.74 29.94
CA ILE A 390 -28.08 -44.25 29.23
C ILE A 390 -27.42 -43.11 28.44
N LEU A 391 -28.18 -42.41 27.58
CA LEU A 391 -27.65 -41.27 26.81
C LEU A 391 -27.10 -40.15 27.70
N ARG A 392 -27.70 -39.90 28.88
CA ARG A 392 -27.17 -38.95 29.87
C ARG A 392 -25.84 -39.39 30.46
N THR A 393 -25.72 -40.65 30.87
CA THR A 393 -24.46 -41.16 31.43
C THR A 393 -23.36 -41.24 30.37
N GLU A 394 -23.68 -41.61 29.13
CA GLU A 394 -22.78 -41.49 27.97
C GLU A 394 -22.33 -40.03 27.72
N CYS A 395 -23.25 -39.05 27.76
CA CYS A 395 -22.91 -37.63 27.60
C CYS A 395 -22.05 -37.09 28.76
N GLN A 396 -22.28 -37.56 29.99
CA GLN A 396 -21.48 -37.20 31.16
C GLN A 396 -20.07 -37.81 31.08
N GLU A 397 -19.96 -39.07 30.68
CA GLU A 397 -18.68 -39.76 30.47
C GLU A 397 -17.89 -39.12 29.32
N LEU A 398 -18.51 -38.85 28.16
CA LEU A 398 -17.87 -38.13 27.06
C LEU A 398 -17.42 -36.72 27.45
N LYS A 399 -18.18 -36.04 28.33
CA LYS A 399 -17.77 -34.75 28.90
C LYS A 399 -16.58 -34.89 29.85
N LEU A 400 -16.60 -35.84 30.78
CA LEU A 400 -15.45 -36.12 31.67
C LEU A 400 -14.21 -36.51 30.87
N GLN A 401 -14.36 -37.26 29.79
CA GLN A 401 -13.30 -37.58 28.83
C GLN A 401 -12.87 -36.39 27.95
N LEU A 402 -13.60 -35.28 27.90
CA LEU A 402 -13.18 -34.04 27.25
C LEU A 402 -12.45 -33.14 28.25
N ASP A 403 -13.07 -32.93 29.41
CA ASP A 403 -12.55 -32.14 30.54
C ASP A 403 -11.22 -32.71 31.09
N SER A 404 -10.94 -34.01 30.89
CA SER A 404 -9.66 -34.66 31.25
C SER A 404 -8.64 -34.76 30.09
N LYS A 405 -9.01 -34.50 28.83
CA LYS A 405 -8.08 -34.55 27.69
C LYS A 405 -7.15 -33.34 27.61
N VAL A 406 -7.56 -32.20 28.17
CA VAL A 406 -6.69 -31.03 28.35
C VAL A 406 -6.95 -30.43 29.73
N ALA A 407 -5.94 -30.44 30.60
CA ALA A 407 -6.04 -29.80 31.91
C ALA A 407 -6.39 -28.31 31.75
N ILE A 408 -7.34 -27.82 32.55
CA ILE A 408 -7.87 -26.46 32.47
C ILE A 408 -6.75 -25.41 32.65
N GLU A 409 -5.72 -25.72 33.42
CA GLU A 409 -4.48 -24.92 33.59
C GLU A 409 -3.67 -24.76 32.29
N VAL A 410 -3.62 -25.82 31.45
CA VAL A 410 -2.95 -25.80 30.14
C VAL A 410 -3.77 -24.98 29.14
N HIS A 411 -5.09 -25.13 29.11
CA HIS A 411 -5.94 -24.25 28.32
C HIS A 411 -5.85 -22.79 28.77
N THR A 412 -5.84 -22.53 30.08
CA THR A 412 -5.75 -21.18 30.65
C THR A 412 -4.42 -20.50 30.35
N SER A 413 -3.30 -21.24 30.45
CA SER A 413 -1.97 -20.71 30.08
C SER A 413 -1.84 -20.45 28.58
N ILE A 414 -2.33 -21.34 27.71
CA ILE A 414 -2.36 -21.12 26.25
C ILE A 414 -3.22 -19.89 25.91
N VAL A 415 -4.42 -19.75 26.50
CA VAL A 415 -5.29 -18.59 26.26
C VAL A 415 -4.66 -17.29 26.76
N ASN A 416 -3.95 -17.31 27.88
CA ASN A 416 -3.27 -16.12 28.41
C ASN A 416 -2.01 -15.75 27.60
N GLU A 417 -1.27 -16.74 27.09
CA GLU A 417 -0.15 -16.51 26.17
C GLU A 417 -0.65 -15.94 24.84
N LEU A 418 -1.72 -16.51 24.25
CA LEU A 418 -2.35 -15.97 23.02
C LEU A 418 -2.90 -14.54 23.22
N LYS A 419 -3.48 -14.23 24.38
CA LYS A 419 -3.86 -12.85 24.74
C LYS A 419 -2.65 -11.92 24.85
N SER A 420 -1.56 -12.39 25.46
CA SER A 420 -0.32 -11.61 25.56
C SER A 420 0.32 -11.39 24.20
N GLN A 421 0.26 -12.36 23.29
CA GLN A 421 0.72 -12.22 21.90
C GLN A 421 -0.16 -11.24 21.13
N LEU A 422 -1.50 -11.38 21.19
CA LEU A 422 -2.42 -10.42 20.58
C LEU A 422 -2.15 -8.99 21.06
N GLN A 423 -2.06 -8.77 22.37
CA GLN A 423 -1.80 -7.43 22.91
C GLN A 423 -0.41 -6.90 22.54
N LYS A 424 0.62 -7.75 22.42
CA LYS A 424 1.95 -7.35 21.91
C LYS A 424 1.91 -6.96 20.43
N GLU A 425 1.09 -7.61 19.60
CA GLU A 425 0.91 -7.18 18.22
C GLU A 425 0.06 -5.91 18.13
N GLU A 426 -0.99 -5.75 18.94
CA GLU A 426 -1.73 -4.47 19.06
C GLU A 426 -0.81 -3.33 19.51
N GLU A 427 0.06 -3.53 20.49
CA GLU A 427 1.04 -2.55 20.96
C GLU A 427 2.07 -2.18 19.86
N LYS A 428 2.48 -3.15 19.02
CA LYS A 428 3.32 -2.88 17.84
C LYS A 428 2.59 -2.13 16.73
N GLU A 429 1.39 -2.56 16.35
CA GLU A 429 0.60 -1.91 15.30
C GLU A 429 0.29 -0.46 15.65
N ASN A 430 0.02 -0.18 16.93
CA ASN A 430 -0.10 1.19 17.44
C ASN A 430 1.23 1.96 17.33
N ALA A 431 2.36 1.38 17.74
CA ALA A 431 3.68 2.03 17.64
C ALA A 431 4.11 2.29 16.17
N GLU A 432 3.84 1.36 15.25
CA GLU A 432 4.06 1.55 13.82
C GLU A 432 3.13 2.63 13.25
N MET A 433 1.86 2.68 13.70
CA MET A 433 0.93 3.73 13.30
C MET A 433 1.34 5.11 13.83
N GLU A 434 1.85 5.20 15.06
CA GLU A 434 2.43 6.43 15.62
C GLU A 434 3.67 6.87 14.82
N GLU A 435 4.61 5.97 14.53
CA GLU A 435 5.80 6.30 13.72
C GLU A 435 5.42 6.73 12.29
N LEU A 436 4.39 6.12 11.69
CA LEU A 436 3.82 6.53 10.40
C LEU A 436 3.13 7.90 10.47
N MET A 437 2.44 8.22 11.57
CA MET A 437 1.86 9.54 11.81
C MET A 437 2.95 10.61 11.99
N GLU A 438 4.02 10.32 12.72
CA GLU A 438 5.18 11.22 12.85
C GLU A 438 5.86 11.45 11.50
N LYS A 439 6.12 10.39 10.72
CA LYS A 439 6.66 10.48 9.35
C LYS A 439 5.76 11.34 8.45
N LEU A 440 4.44 11.15 8.52
CA LEU A 440 3.47 11.92 7.74
C LEU A 440 3.45 13.40 8.18
N ALA A 441 3.49 13.69 9.48
CA ALA A 441 3.56 15.04 10.02
C ALA A 441 4.87 15.74 9.60
N ALA A 442 6.02 15.06 9.69
CA ALA A 442 7.32 15.57 9.26
C ALA A 442 7.33 15.87 7.75
N LEU A 443 6.82 14.96 6.91
CA LEU A 443 6.65 15.19 5.47
C LEU A 443 5.67 16.34 5.17
N GLN A 444 4.62 16.53 5.99
CA GLN A 444 3.69 17.65 5.83
C GLN A 444 4.31 18.99 6.24
N VAL A 445 5.24 19.01 7.20
CA VAL A 445 6.07 20.18 7.55
C VAL A 445 7.07 20.48 6.43
N GLN A 446 7.79 19.47 5.91
CA GLN A 446 8.70 19.63 4.77
C GLN A 446 7.97 20.13 3.51
N LYS A 447 6.77 19.60 3.23
CA LYS A 447 5.91 20.10 2.14
C LYS A 447 5.55 21.58 2.31
N LYS A 448 5.28 22.03 3.53
CA LYS A 448 5.01 23.45 3.84
C LYS A 448 6.27 24.32 3.65
N SER A 449 7.44 23.89 4.11
CA SER A 449 8.69 24.65 3.96
C SER A 449 9.13 24.74 2.50
N LEU A 450 9.12 23.64 1.75
CA LEU A 450 9.43 23.62 0.31
C LEU A 450 8.47 24.47 -0.53
N LEU A 451 7.19 24.57 -0.13
CA LEU A 451 6.23 25.48 -0.77
C LEU A 451 6.52 26.96 -0.48
N LEU A 452 7.08 27.30 0.68
CA LEU A 452 7.54 28.65 1.00
C LEU A 452 8.85 28.96 0.25
N GLU A 453 9.80 28.02 0.23
CA GLU A 453 11.05 28.16 -0.52
C GLU A 453 10.78 28.33 -2.03
N LYS A 454 9.89 27.52 -2.63
CA LYS A 454 9.47 27.66 -4.03
C LYS A 454 8.89 29.05 -4.33
N LYS A 455 8.12 29.64 -3.40
CA LYS A 455 7.62 31.03 -3.54
C LYS A 455 8.75 32.04 -3.47
N ASN A 456 9.68 31.88 -2.53
CA ASN A 456 10.83 32.76 -2.36
C ASN A 456 11.79 32.70 -3.56
N LEU A 457 12.06 31.52 -4.10
CA LEU A 457 12.85 31.31 -5.32
C LEU A 457 12.14 31.90 -6.56
N MET A 458 10.82 31.73 -6.69
CA MET A 458 10.05 32.37 -7.77
C MET A 458 10.12 33.91 -7.69
N ALA A 459 10.06 34.49 -6.48
CA ALA A 459 10.21 35.93 -6.29
C ALA A 459 11.62 36.41 -6.65
N LYS A 460 12.67 35.65 -6.27
CA LYS A 460 14.06 35.92 -6.66
C LYS A 460 14.26 35.83 -8.18
N ASN A 461 13.70 34.81 -8.86
CA ASN A 461 13.80 34.72 -10.33
C ASN A 461 13.17 35.94 -11.01
N LYS A 462 11.96 36.34 -10.61
CA LYS A 462 11.30 37.55 -11.17
C LYS A 462 12.09 38.83 -10.93
N MET A 463 12.80 38.94 -9.81
CA MET A 463 13.73 40.03 -9.54
C MET A 463 14.92 40.01 -10.50
N LEU A 464 15.58 38.86 -10.65
CA LEU A 464 16.74 38.67 -11.54
C LEU A 464 16.37 38.83 -13.02
N GLU A 465 15.20 38.38 -13.45
CA GLU A 465 14.63 38.63 -14.78
C GLU A 465 14.46 40.14 -15.05
N ALA A 466 13.91 40.87 -14.08
CA ALA A 466 13.75 42.32 -14.18
C ALA A 466 15.10 43.08 -14.13
N GLU A 467 16.12 42.55 -13.45
CA GLU A 467 17.48 43.09 -13.46
C GLU A 467 18.23 42.78 -14.76
N LEU A 468 18.09 41.58 -15.30
CA LEU A 468 18.60 41.20 -16.61
C LEU A 468 18.00 42.09 -17.71
N GLU A 469 16.69 42.37 -17.66
CA GLU A 469 16.04 43.31 -18.58
C GLU A 469 16.57 44.74 -18.44
N LYS A 470 16.84 45.23 -17.21
CA LYS A 470 17.51 46.53 -17.00
C LYS A 470 18.93 46.52 -17.59
N ALA A 471 19.71 45.47 -17.32
CA ALA A 471 21.08 45.32 -17.81
C ALA A 471 21.12 45.24 -19.35
N GLN A 472 20.22 44.50 -19.98
CA GLN A 472 20.06 44.48 -21.44
C GLN A 472 19.70 45.86 -22.00
N LYS A 473 18.78 46.59 -21.36
CA LYS A 473 18.41 47.96 -21.76
C LYS A 473 19.57 48.95 -21.62
N ILE A 474 20.43 48.77 -20.63
CA ILE A 474 21.69 49.53 -20.49
C ILE A 474 22.68 49.11 -21.59
N ASN A 475 22.86 47.81 -21.84
CA ASN A 475 23.80 47.33 -22.86
C ASN A 475 23.40 47.78 -24.28
N ARG A 476 22.10 47.75 -24.61
CA ARG A 476 21.56 48.32 -25.86
C ARG A 476 21.76 49.85 -25.98
N ARG A 477 22.03 50.57 -24.87
CA ARG A 477 22.40 52.00 -24.87
C ARG A 477 23.91 52.19 -24.99
N SER A 478 24.75 51.37 -24.36
CA SER A 478 26.20 51.42 -24.55
C SER A 478 26.61 50.99 -25.96
N GLN A 479 25.99 49.95 -26.54
CA GLN A 479 26.24 49.56 -27.92
C GLN A 479 26.00 50.74 -28.88
N LYS A 480 24.86 51.43 -28.76
CA LYS A 480 24.57 52.63 -29.57
C LYS A 480 25.60 53.76 -29.40
N LYS A 481 26.26 53.87 -28.24
CA LYS A 481 27.39 54.82 -28.05
C LYS A 481 28.65 54.31 -28.74
N ILE A 482 28.95 53.01 -28.63
CA ILE A 482 30.08 52.37 -29.32
C ILE A 482 29.93 52.51 -30.85
N ASP A 483 28.73 52.31 -31.40
CA ASP A 483 28.43 52.47 -32.83
C ASP A 483 28.66 53.91 -33.31
N VAL A 484 28.36 54.92 -32.47
CA VAL A 484 28.63 56.34 -32.75
C VAL A 484 30.13 56.65 -32.66
N PHE A 485 30.82 56.17 -31.62
CA PHE A 485 32.27 56.36 -31.50
C PHE A 485 33.03 55.65 -32.63
N LYS A 486 32.60 54.46 -33.07
CA LYS A 486 33.19 53.76 -34.21
C LYS A 486 33.11 54.61 -35.48
N LYS A 487 31.94 55.20 -35.78
CA LYS A 487 31.77 56.12 -36.91
C LYS A 487 32.60 57.41 -36.79
N GLN A 488 32.82 57.90 -35.57
CA GLN A 488 33.70 59.05 -35.34
C GLN A 488 35.18 58.69 -35.59
N VAL A 489 35.62 57.50 -35.17
CA VAL A 489 36.98 56.98 -35.44
C VAL A 489 37.18 56.69 -36.92
N GLU A 490 36.21 56.06 -37.59
CA GLU A 490 36.23 55.81 -39.04
C GLU A 490 36.39 57.13 -39.81
N LYS A 491 35.56 58.14 -39.52
CA LYS A 491 35.68 59.48 -40.13
C LYS A 491 37.00 60.18 -39.78
N ALA A 492 37.52 60.02 -38.56
CA ALA A 492 38.80 60.60 -38.17
C ALA A 492 39.94 59.96 -38.98
N MET A 493 39.90 58.64 -39.17
CA MET A 493 40.87 57.89 -39.99
C MET A 493 40.78 58.26 -41.48
N GLU A 494 39.58 58.46 -42.03
CA GLU A 494 39.39 58.99 -43.39
C GLU A 494 40.02 60.39 -43.56
N ASN A 495 39.78 61.29 -42.61
CA ASN A 495 40.40 62.62 -42.60
C ASN A 495 41.94 62.51 -42.49
N GLU A 496 42.45 61.66 -41.59
CA GLU A 496 43.88 61.43 -41.40
C GLU A 496 44.55 60.86 -42.66
N MET A 497 43.93 59.89 -43.32
CA MET A 497 44.39 59.35 -44.61
C MET A 497 44.42 60.43 -45.69
N SER A 498 43.41 61.30 -45.75
CA SER A 498 43.41 62.44 -46.67
C SER A 498 44.56 63.42 -46.38
N ALA A 499 44.82 63.72 -45.10
CA ALA A 499 45.93 64.58 -44.69
C ALA A 499 47.31 63.95 -45.02
N HIS A 500 47.46 62.64 -44.82
CA HIS A 500 48.66 61.91 -45.25
C HIS A 500 48.85 61.96 -46.77
N GLN A 501 47.78 61.87 -47.57
CA GLN A 501 47.88 62.03 -49.03
C GLN A 501 48.28 63.46 -49.42
N TYR A 502 47.75 64.49 -48.76
CA TYR A 502 48.20 65.88 -48.98
C TYR A 502 49.68 66.07 -48.61
N LEU A 503 50.13 65.50 -47.50
CA LEU A 503 51.54 65.53 -47.09
C LEU A 503 52.44 64.78 -48.07
N ALA A 504 52.03 63.60 -48.56
CA ALA A 504 52.77 62.85 -49.58
C ALA A 504 52.91 63.66 -50.88
N ASN A 505 51.83 64.32 -51.33
CA ASN A 505 51.86 65.18 -52.50
C ASN A 505 52.80 66.39 -52.30
N LEU A 506 52.84 66.97 -51.08
CA LEU A 506 53.76 68.05 -50.74
C LEU A 506 55.23 67.58 -50.65
N VAL A 507 55.48 66.36 -50.18
CA VAL A 507 56.82 65.75 -50.18
C VAL A 507 57.31 65.54 -51.60
N VAL A 508 56.51 64.95 -52.49
CA VAL A 508 56.86 64.80 -53.92
C VAL A 508 57.12 66.15 -54.59
N LEU A 509 56.35 67.18 -54.26
CA LEU A 509 56.59 68.53 -54.77
C LEU A 509 57.88 69.16 -54.20
N ALA A 510 58.21 68.91 -52.93
CA ALA A 510 59.47 69.34 -52.33
C ALA A 510 60.68 68.58 -52.92
N GLU A 511 60.55 67.27 -53.19
CA GLU A 511 61.54 66.46 -53.88
C GLU A 511 61.82 67.01 -55.28
N ASN A 512 60.77 67.28 -56.07
CA ASN A 512 60.88 67.93 -57.38
C ASN A 512 61.60 69.30 -57.29
N ILE A 513 61.24 70.15 -56.33
CA ILE A 513 61.91 71.46 -56.11
C ILE A 513 63.38 71.27 -55.72
N THR A 514 63.72 70.26 -54.92
CA THR A 514 65.13 69.96 -54.62
C THR A 514 65.90 69.42 -55.84
N GLN A 515 65.25 68.64 -56.71
CA GLN A 515 65.84 68.18 -57.96
C GLN A 515 66.05 69.35 -58.94
N GLU A 516 65.09 70.27 -59.07
CA GLU A 516 65.24 71.52 -59.84
C GLU A 516 66.38 72.39 -59.28
N ARG A 517 66.43 72.58 -57.95
CA ARG A 517 67.54 73.27 -57.28
C ARG A 517 68.89 72.63 -57.59
N ASP A 518 68.97 71.31 -57.57
CA ASP A 518 70.24 70.59 -57.77
C ASP A 518 70.67 70.56 -59.24
N ASN A 519 69.71 70.52 -60.17
CA ASN A 519 69.95 70.76 -61.59
C ASN A 519 70.46 72.20 -61.85
N LEU A 520 69.87 73.20 -61.19
CA LEU A 520 70.32 74.60 -61.27
C LEU A 520 71.70 74.80 -60.63
N MET A 521 71.98 74.13 -59.50
CA MET A 521 73.31 74.12 -58.87
C MET A 521 74.36 73.46 -59.78
N TYR A 522 74.02 72.37 -60.47
CA TYR A 522 74.89 71.74 -61.45
C TYR A 522 75.20 72.69 -62.62
N LEU A 523 74.18 73.30 -63.21
CA LEU A 523 74.34 74.29 -64.27
C LEU A 523 75.16 75.51 -63.82
N ALA A 524 74.94 75.99 -62.59
CA ALA A 524 75.72 77.08 -62.01
C ALA A 524 77.21 76.72 -61.86
N LYS A 525 77.53 75.48 -61.41
CA LYS A 525 78.91 74.96 -61.35
C LYS A 525 79.55 74.84 -62.73
N CYS A 526 78.80 74.39 -63.74
CA CYS A 526 79.28 74.38 -65.13
C CYS A 526 79.64 75.81 -65.60
N LEU A 527 78.71 76.76 -65.48
CA LEU A 527 78.94 78.17 -65.85
C LEU A 527 80.06 78.83 -65.02
N GLU A 528 80.24 78.43 -63.76
CA GLU A 528 81.36 78.87 -62.93
C GLU A 528 82.69 78.30 -63.42
N SER A 529 82.75 77.03 -63.81
CA SER A 529 83.94 76.42 -64.40
C SER A 529 84.30 77.05 -65.76
N GLU A 530 83.31 77.41 -66.57
CA GLU A 530 83.48 78.14 -67.83
C GLU A 530 84.01 79.56 -67.57
N LYS A 531 83.44 80.28 -66.59
CA LYS A 531 83.93 81.59 -66.15
C LYS A 531 85.38 81.52 -65.66
N HIS A 532 85.74 80.52 -64.87
CA HIS A 532 87.15 80.30 -64.47
C HIS A 532 88.03 79.98 -65.69
N GLY A 533 87.54 79.19 -66.66
CA GLY A 533 88.24 78.93 -67.91
C GLY A 533 88.46 80.19 -68.77
N VAL A 534 87.48 81.10 -68.83
CA VAL A 534 87.59 82.41 -69.50
C VAL A 534 88.52 83.35 -68.71
N LEU A 535 88.38 83.41 -67.38
CA LEU A 535 89.24 84.21 -66.52
C LEU A 535 90.70 83.77 -66.61
N ASN A 536 90.97 82.47 -66.66
CA ASN A 536 92.32 81.93 -66.86
C ASN A 536 92.91 82.35 -68.23
N LYS A 537 92.10 82.36 -69.31
CA LYS A 537 92.52 82.89 -70.62
C LYS A 537 92.81 84.40 -70.56
N ILE A 538 92.02 85.18 -69.82
CA ILE A 538 92.23 86.61 -69.59
C ILE A 538 93.50 86.85 -68.77
N ILE A 539 93.73 86.08 -67.70
CA ILE A 539 94.96 86.13 -66.88
C ILE A 539 96.18 85.79 -67.74
N GLU A 540 96.12 84.74 -68.56
CA GLU A 540 97.22 84.40 -69.47
C GLU A 540 97.46 85.51 -70.50
N GLY A 541 96.40 86.12 -71.04
CA GLY A 541 96.44 87.31 -71.88
C GLY A 541 97.11 88.49 -71.20
N ASN A 542 96.73 88.80 -69.95
CA ASN A 542 97.33 89.87 -69.15
C ASN A 542 98.80 89.59 -68.80
N ILE A 543 99.19 88.33 -68.57
CA ILE A 543 100.60 87.95 -68.38
C ILE A 543 101.39 88.09 -69.69
N ARG A 544 100.79 87.76 -70.85
CA ARG A 544 101.38 88.03 -72.18
C ARG A 544 101.53 89.54 -72.42
N LEU A 545 100.53 90.34 -72.05
CA LEU A 545 100.54 91.81 -72.16
C LEU A 545 101.57 92.45 -71.23
N GLY A 546 101.65 92.05 -69.95
CA GLY A 546 102.65 92.54 -69.01
C GLY A 546 104.10 92.26 -69.46
N ARG A 547 104.33 91.12 -70.12
CA ARG A 547 105.63 90.82 -70.77
C ARG A 547 105.91 91.70 -72.00
N LEU A 548 104.90 92.26 -72.65
CA LEU A 548 105.07 93.28 -73.69
C LEU A 548 105.31 94.66 -73.06
N GLU A 549 104.57 95.02 -72.00
CA GLU A 549 104.79 96.27 -71.26
C GLU A 549 106.20 96.37 -70.68
N GLU A 550 106.75 95.31 -70.08
CA GLU A 550 108.13 95.34 -69.56
C GLU A 550 109.17 95.49 -70.68
N LYS A 551 108.92 94.95 -71.89
CA LYS A 551 109.75 95.26 -73.07
C LYS A 551 109.66 96.74 -73.45
N VAL A 552 108.46 97.32 -73.45
CA VAL A 552 108.25 98.76 -73.72
C VAL A 552 108.90 99.64 -72.65
N LYS A 553 108.79 99.29 -71.36
CA LYS A 553 109.51 99.97 -70.26
C LYS A 553 111.03 99.83 -70.42
N GLY A 554 111.52 98.67 -70.85
CA GLY A 554 112.93 98.44 -71.20
C GLY A 554 113.43 99.39 -72.29
N TYR A 555 112.75 99.44 -73.44
CA TYR A 555 113.07 100.38 -74.51
C TYR A 555 112.97 101.85 -74.05
N ARG A 556 111.97 102.19 -73.23
CA ARG A 556 111.81 103.56 -72.68
C ARG A 556 112.95 103.95 -71.75
N LYS A 557 113.45 103.03 -70.91
CA LYS A 557 114.66 103.23 -70.08
C LYS A 557 115.91 103.39 -70.95
N GLN A 558 116.07 102.57 -71.98
CA GLN A 558 117.21 102.66 -72.91
C GLN A 558 117.23 103.98 -73.69
N ALA A 559 116.06 104.47 -74.13
CA ALA A 559 115.91 105.77 -74.75
C ALA A 559 116.22 106.93 -73.78
N ALA A 560 115.74 106.84 -72.53
CA ALA A 560 116.02 107.84 -71.50
C ALA A 560 117.51 107.94 -71.17
N LEU A 561 118.24 106.83 -71.10
CA LEU A 561 119.70 106.81 -70.91
C LEU A 561 120.41 107.53 -72.07
N LYS A 562 120.09 107.19 -73.33
CA LYS A 562 120.67 107.87 -74.50
C LYS A 562 120.40 109.38 -74.53
N MET A 563 119.22 109.82 -74.08
CA MET A 563 118.91 111.24 -73.92
C MET A 563 119.73 111.89 -72.80
N GLY A 564 119.96 111.18 -71.69
CA GLY A 564 120.88 111.59 -70.63
C GLY A 564 122.31 111.80 -71.14
N ASP A 565 122.85 110.83 -71.89
CA ASP A 565 124.20 110.93 -72.48
C ASP A 565 124.34 112.15 -73.41
N ILE A 566 123.29 112.48 -74.18
CA ILE A 566 123.25 113.66 -75.05
C ILE A 566 123.17 114.95 -74.22
N SER A 567 122.32 114.97 -73.19
CA SER A 567 122.17 116.13 -72.31
C SER A 567 123.45 116.44 -71.53
N HIS A 568 124.20 115.42 -71.10
CA HIS A 568 125.46 115.59 -70.38
C HIS A 568 126.56 116.21 -71.26
N ARG A 569 126.72 115.71 -72.49
CA ARG A 569 127.63 116.31 -73.49
C ARG A 569 127.27 117.76 -73.81
N LEU A 570 125.98 118.10 -73.82
CA LEU A 570 125.52 119.47 -74.05
C LEU A 570 125.87 120.40 -72.86
N THR A 571 125.78 119.90 -71.61
CA THR A 571 126.21 120.68 -70.44
C THR A 571 127.73 120.87 -70.39
N GLU A 572 128.52 119.85 -70.75
CA GLU A 572 129.99 119.98 -70.85
C GLU A 572 130.37 121.09 -71.83
N GLN A 573 129.79 121.11 -73.02
CA GLN A 573 130.02 122.17 -74.01
C GLN A 573 129.64 123.57 -73.51
N GLN A 574 128.54 123.68 -72.75
CA GLN A 574 128.09 124.96 -72.19
C GLN A 574 129.06 125.51 -71.13
N GLU A 575 129.61 124.66 -70.26
CA GLU A 575 130.62 125.04 -69.26
C GLU A 575 131.95 125.44 -69.91
N ASP A 576 132.30 124.79 -71.02
CA ASP A 576 133.48 125.09 -71.84
C ASP A 576 133.40 126.49 -72.48
N PHE A 577 132.21 126.88 -72.98
CA PHE A 577 131.94 128.23 -73.49
C PHE A 577 131.89 129.29 -72.37
N ALA A 578 131.32 128.97 -71.21
CA ALA A 578 131.30 129.85 -70.05
C ALA A 578 132.73 130.14 -69.55
N SER A 579 133.58 129.11 -69.49
CA SER A 579 134.99 129.21 -69.07
C SER A 579 135.81 130.13 -69.97
N LYS A 580 135.69 129.98 -71.29
CA LYS A 580 136.33 130.87 -72.29
C LYS A 580 135.84 132.32 -72.14
N THR A 581 134.53 132.50 -71.91
CA THR A 581 133.94 133.84 -71.71
C THR A 581 134.49 134.52 -70.45
N ALA A 582 134.67 133.78 -69.35
CA ALA A 582 135.24 134.30 -68.11
C ALA A 582 136.71 134.74 -68.27
N GLN A 583 137.50 134.00 -69.07
CA GLN A 583 138.90 134.36 -69.39
C GLN A 583 138.98 135.71 -70.12
N TYR A 584 138.23 135.91 -71.21
CA TYR A 584 138.20 137.19 -71.93
C TYR A 584 137.72 138.36 -71.06
N GLN A 585 136.76 138.13 -70.16
CA GLN A 585 136.33 139.13 -69.18
C GLN A 585 137.41 139.45 -68.11
N GLN A 586 138.34 138.55 -67.84
CA GLN A 586 139.47 138.78 -66.94
C GLN A 586 140.58 139.57 -67.65
N GLU A 587 140.88 139.27 -68.92
CA GLU A 587 141.82 140.04 -69.75
C GLU A 587 141.37 141.48 -69.94
N MET A 588 140.10 141.73 -70.29
CA MET A 588 139.55 143.09 -70.38
C MET A 588 139.77 143.90 -69.09
N ARG A 589 139.56 143.28 -67.92
CA ARG A 589 139.73 143.93 -66.61
C ARG A 589 141.20 144.16 -66.23
N HIS A 590 142.13 143.40 -66.81
CA HIS A 590 143.56 143.65 -66.67
C HIS A 590 144.01 144.84 -67.55
N LEU A 591 143.59 144.85 -68.82
CA LEU A 591 143.94 145.90 -69.78
C LEU A 591 143.44 147.28 -69.35
N HIS A 592 142.19 147.40 -68.87
CA HIS A 592 141.66 148.67 -68.36
C HIS A 592 142.46 149.23 -67.17
N ARG A 593 142.89 148.36 -66.25
CA ARG A 593 143.69 148.78 -65.09
C ARG A 593 145.06 149.29 -65.53
N MET A 594 145.71 148.58 -66.45
CA MET A 594 147.01 148.96 -67.01
C MET A 594 146.94 150.29 -67.79
N LEU A 595 145.80 150.61 -68.42
CA LEU A 595 145.53 151.92 -69.02
C LEU A 595 145.38 153.03 -67.98
N GLN A 596 144.69 152.75 -66.87
CA GLN A 596 144.50 153.71 -65.80
C GLN A 596 145.81 154.03 -65.06
N ASP A 597 146.62 153.01 -64.73
CA ASP A 597 147.97 153.18 -64.16
C ASP A 597 148.88 154.07 -65.05
N LYS A 598 148.66 154.05 -66.38
CA LYS A 598 149.40 154.90 -67.34
C LYS A 598 148.92 156.34 -67.39
N GLN A 599 147.63 156.58 -67.14
CA GLN A 599 147.05 157.92 -67.09
C GLN A 599 147.51 158.67 -65.83
N ASP A 600 147.46 158.01 -64.67
CA ASP A 600 147.89 158.60 -63.39
C ASP A 600 149.38 159.04 -63.41
N VAL A 601 150.24 158.30 -64.13
CA VAL A 601 151.66 158.66 -64.33
C VAL A 601 151.85 159.88 -65.24
N LEU A 602 151.00 160.06 -66.26
CA LEU A 602 151.03 161.26 -67.10
C LEU A 602 150.61 162.50 -66.32
N ASP A 603 149.56 162.39 -65.50
CA ASP A 603 149.04 163.53 -64.74
C ASP A 603 150.00 163.98 -63.62
N GLN A 604 150.77 163.05 -63.02
CA GLN A 604 151.88 163.39 -62.12
C GLN A 604 153.00 164.16 -62.83
N ALA A 605 153.40 163.75 -64.04
CA ALA A 605 154.44 164.43 -64.80
C ALA A 605 154.01 165.86 -65.22
N LEU A 606 152.74 166.05 -65.57
CA LEU A 606 152.16 167.38 -65.86
C LEU A 606 152.09 168.27 -64.61
N GLN A 607 151.95 167.71 -63.42
CA GLN A 607 151.98 168.48 -62.17
C GLN A 607 153.39 169.01 -61.86
N GLN A 608 154.41 168.15 -61.90
CA GLN A 608 155.81 168.54 -61.66
C GLN A 608 156.31 169.60 -62.65
N LYS A 609 155.83 169.57 -63.90
CA LYS A 609 156.14 170.61 -64.90
C LYS A 609 155.68 172.00 -64.43
N ARG A 610 154.46 172.13 -63.90
CA ARG A 610 153.89 173.41 -63.47
C ARG A 610 154.61 173.99 -62.23
N GLU A 611 155.14 173.13 -61.38
CA GLU A 611 155.92 173.53 -60.21
C GLU A 611 157.28 174.11 -60.63
N MET A 612 158.02 173.47 -61.55
CA MET A 612 159.25 174.04 -62.12
C MET A 612 159.02 175.37 -62.87
N GLU A 613 157.91 175.51 -63.58
CA GLU A 613 157.57 176.77 -64.28
C GLU A 613 157.35 177.92 -63.29
N GLY A 614 156.76 177.66 -62.12
CA GLY A 614 156.55 178.65 -61.07
C GLY A 614 157.83 179.10 -60.35
N GLU A 615 158.81 178.22 -60.17
CA GLU A 615 160.11 178.59 -59.57
C GLU A 615 160.92 179.54 -60.47
N LEU A 616 160.80 179.39 -61.80
CA LEU A 616 161.59 180.13 -62.77
C LEU A 616 161.23 181.63 -62.83
N ASP A 617 159.94 181.97 -62.71
CA ASP A 617 159.47 183.37 -62.68
C ASP A 617 160.00 184.14 -61.45
N VAL A 618 160.17 183.48 -60.30
CA VAL A 618 160.73 184.10 -59.08
C VAL A 618 162.20 184.45 -59.26
N VAL A 619 162.96 183.61 -59.98
CA VAL A 619 164.37 183.89 -60.35
C VAL A 619 164.45 185.04 -61.37
N TRP A 620 163.48 185.13 -62.29
CA TRP A 620 163.41 186.21 -63.28
C TRP A 620 163.10 187.57 -62.65
N GLU A 621 162.08 187.66 -61.78
CA GLU A 621 161.71 188.87 -61.04
C GLU A 621 162.86 189.43 -60.19
N SER A 622 163.57 188.56 -59.47
CA SER A 622 164.67 188.94 -58.59
C SER A 622 165.90 189.43 -59.37
N THR A 623 166.28 188.72 -60.44
CA THR A 623 167.40 189.10 -61.32
C THR A 623 167.14 190.43 -62.04
N SER A 624 165.89 190.73 -62.39
CA SER A 624 165.47 191.96 -63.06
C SER A 624 165.50 193.20 -62.13
N LYS A 625 165.16 193.02 -60.84
CA LYS A 625 165.21 194.10 -59.84
C LYS A 625 166.65 194.56 -59.54
N GLU A 626 167.60 193.63 -59.40
CA GLU A 626 168.99 193.98 -59.12
C GLU A 626 169.69 194.66 -60.32
N ASN A 627 169.36 194.24 -61.54
CA ASN A 627 169.81 194.90 -62.79
C ASN A 627 169.40 196.37 -62.90
N ARG A 628 168.38 196.83 -62.17
CA ARG A 628 167.96 198.24 -62.14
C ARG A 628 168.88 199.09 -61.25
N ARG A 629 169.16 198.62 -60.02
CA ARG A 629 170.06 199.30 -59.07
C ARG A 629 171.47 199.52 -59.62
N ILE A 630 172.03 198.51 -60.29
CA ILE A 630 173.39 198.57 -60.83
C ILE A 630 173.51 199.68 -61.89
N ARG A 631 172.45 199.91 -62.69
CA ARG A 631 172.42 200.98 -63.72
C ARG A 631 172.31 202.37 -63.09
N GLU A 632 171.47 202.51 -62.06
CA GLU A 632 171.28 203.77 -61.34
C GLU A 632 172.56 204.24 -60.62
N LEU A 633 173.33 203.33 -60.01
CA LEU A 633 174.56 203.68 -59.29
C LEU A 633 175.72 204.08 -60.22
N LEU A 634 175.86 203.42 -61.37
CA LEU A 634 176.90 203.72 -62.36
C LEU A 634 176.67 205.05 -63.10
N GLN A 635 175.41 205.47 -63.27
CA GLN A 635 175.08 206.72 -63.95
C GLN A 635 175.44 207.98 -63.12
N ALA A 636 175.69 207.84 -61.82
CA ALA A 636 176.04 208.94 -60.92
C ALA A 636 177.54 209.27 -60.85
N THR A 637 178.43 208.50 -61.50
CA THR A 637 179.89 208.61 -61.28
C THR A 637 180.75 208.81 -62.54
N LEU A 638 180.18 208.86 -63.75
CA LEU A 638 180.97 209.00 -64.98
C LEU A 638 180.56 210.14 -65.94
N GLU A 639 179.85 211.18 -65.48
CA GLU A 639 179.82 212.48 -66.19
C GLU A 639 181.12 213.27 -65.98
N ARG A 640 182.27 212.67 -66.31
CA ARG A 640 183.55 213.39 -66.47
C ARG A 640 184.38 212.83 -67.62
N THR A 641 184.11 213.39 -68.81
CA THR A 641 184.89 213.30 -70.06
C THR A 641 184.72 212.02 -70.90
N GLY A 642 184.36 212.21 -72.17
CA GLY A 642 184.72 211.27 -73.26
C GLY A 642 183.54 210.75 -74.09
N PRO A 643 183.57 210.83 -75.44
CA PRO A 643 182.40 210.52 -76.28
C PRO A 643 182.55 209.29 -77.21
N TRP A 644 181.49 209.04 -78.00
CA TRP A 644 181.35 208.18 -79.22
C TRP A 644 180.98 206.69 -79.08
N GLY A 645 180.23 206.19 -80.10
CA GLY A 645 179.76 204.80 -80.28
C GLY A 645 178.22 204.67 -80.16
N ASN A 646 177.36 204.57 -81.18
CA ASN A 646 177.32 203.72 -82.41
C ASN A 646 177.40 202.21 -82.10
N THR A 647 176.50 201.31 -82.56
CA THR A 647 175.35 201.42 -83.51
C THR A 647 174.42 200.18 -83.43
N ARG A 648 173.24 200.21 -84.08
CA ARG A 648 172.44 199.03 -84.56
C ARG A 648 171.85 198.11 -83.47
N ALA A 649 170.94 197.17 -83.74
CA ALA A 649 169.98 196.89 -84.84
C ALA A 649 168.73 196.23 -84.19
N PHE A 650 167.49 196.33 -84.69
CA PHE A 650 166.93 195.82 -85.95
C PHE A 650 166.99 194.28 -86.12
N ALA A 651 165.85 193.72 -86.55
CA ALA A 651 165.70 192.36 -87.11
C ALA A 651 165.75 191.17 -86.10
N ASP A 652 165.32 189.93 -86.43
CA ASP A 652 164.91 189.46 -87.76
C ASP A 652 163.91 188.27 -87.79
N HIS A 653 163.47 187.95 -89.03
CA HIS A 653 162.98 186.71 -89.67
C HIS A 653 162.56 185.47 -88.84
N CYS A 654 161.47 184.75 -89.15
CA CYS A 654 160.96 184.19 -90.44
C CYS A 654 161.65 182.89 -90.90
N LEU A 655 160.89 182.03 -91.62
CA LEU A 655 161.30 180.79 -92.31
C LEU A 655 161.65 179.60 -91.37
N ASP A 656 161.55 178.33 -91.75
CA ASP A 656 161.03 177.70 -92.99
C ASP A 656 160.25 176.40 -92.64
N GLY A 657 159.47 175.74 -93.49
CA GLY A 657 159.91 174.99 -94.69
C GLY A 657 159.99 173.49 -94.36
N VAL A 658 158.89 172.74 -94.37
CA VAL A 658 158.40 171.94 -95.54
C VAL A 658 159.32 170.79 -95.96
N SER A 659 158.88 169.57 -95.67
CA SER A 659 158.92 168.39 -96.57
C SER A 659 157.82 167.43 -96.07
N LEU A 660 156.85 166.97 -96.88
CA LEU A 660 156.90 166.34 -98.20
C LEU A 660 157.55 164.94 -98.16
N GLY A 661 156.74 163.93 -98.45
CA GLY A 661 157.18 162.56 -98.71
C GLY A 661 157.01 161.57 -97.55
N ASP A 662 156.85 160.26 -97.82
CA ASP A 662 156.39 159.75 -99.11
C ASP A 662 155.77 158.34 -99.10
N MET A 663 155.17 158.04 -100.27
CA MET A 663 155.00 156.76 -100.94
C MET A 663 155.68 155.48 -100.40
N GLN A 664 155.04 154.35 -100.77
CA GLN A 664 155.66 153.06 -101.13
C GLN A 664 156.28 152.20 -99.99
N ASP A 665 156.33 150.87 -100.11
CA ASP A 665 155.68 149.91 -101.03
C ASP A 665 155.49 148.56 -100.30
N GLY A 666 154.96 147.54 -100.97
CA GLY A 666 155.09 146.14 -100.57
C GLY A 666 153.88 145.59 -99.81
N CYS A 667 152.86 144.99 -100.44
CA CYS A 667 152.83 143.70 -101.16
C CYS A 667 152.89 142.44 -100.27
N ARG A 668 152.25 141.29 -100.60
CA ARG A 668 151.14 140.93 -101.55
C ARG A 668 150.85 139.41 -101.40
N PHE A 669 149.73 138.93 -101.97
CA PHE A 669 149.31 137.50 -102.15
C PHE A 669 148.82 136.78 -100.88
N SER A 670 147.83 135.87 -100.89
CA SER A 670 146.74 135.49 -101.85
C SER A 670 145.62 134.75 -101.04
N PHE A 671 144.45 134.27 -101.49
CA PHE A 671 143.87 133.80 -102.78
C PHE A 671 144.42 132.44 -103.28
N CYS A 672 143.65 131.55 -103.92
CA CYS A 672 142.20 131.52 -104.28
C CYS A 672 141.42 130.56 -103.31
N ASP A 673 140.22 129.98 -103.51
CA ASP A 673 139.22 129.72 -104.59
C ASP A 673 137.84 129.45 -103.90
N LEU A 674 136.68 129.22 -104.54
CA LEU A 674 135.91 129.93 -105.58
C LEU A 674 134.48 129.26 -105.70
N LYS A 675 133.45 130.02 -106.16
CA LYS A 675 132.11 129.60 -106.69
C LYS A 675 130.95 129.08 -105.78
N PRO A 676 129.70 129.51 -106.11
CA PRO A 676 128.39 128.81 -105.89
C PRO A 676 127.77 128.32 -107.24
N PRO A 677 126.49 127.83 -107.34
CA PRO A 677 125.56 127.23 -106.36
C PRO A 677 125.43 125.70 -106.59
N PRO A 678 124.40 125.01 -107.23
CA PRO A 678 123.09 125.35 -107.81
C PRO A 678 121.87 124.56 -107.20
N THR A 679 120.74 124.41 -107.92
CA THR A 679 119.48 123.71 -107.55
C THR A 679 119.27 122.34 -108.25
N SER A 680 118.60 121.35 -107.62
CA SER A 680 117.37 120.67 -108.15
C SER A 680 116.91 119.36 -107.44
N HIS A 681 115.59 119.26 -107.22
CA HIS A 681 114.64 118.10 -107.28
C HIS A 681 114.89 116.67 -106.70
N GLN A 682 113.74 116.02 -106.40
CA GLN A 682 113.47 114.60 -106.06
C GLN A 682 113.99 114.08 -104.69
N GLY A 683 113.27 113.21 -103.97
CA GLY A 683 111.87 112.76 -104.14
C GLY A 683 111.52 111.47 -103.37
N LEU A 684 110.23 111.32 -102.99
CA LEU A 684 109.54 110.04 -102.63
C LEU A 684 110.16 109.14 -101.53
N ARG A 685 109.49 109.01 -100.36
CA ARG A 685 108.61 107.84 -100.11
C ARG A 685 107.85 107.82 -98.77
N GLU A 686 106.53 107.68 -98.91
CA GLU A 686 105.66 106.76 -98.14
C GLU A 686 105.86 105.29 -98.62
N PRO A 687 105.19 104.25 -98.07
CA PRO A 687 104.56 104.08 -96.75
C PRO A 687 104.87 102.69 -96.13
N LEU A 688 104.06 102.28 -95.14
CA LEU A 688 103.56 100.91 -94.85
C LEU A 688 104.52 99.70 -94.75
N GLY A 689 104.47 99.04 -93.59
CA GLY A 689 104.96 97.70 -93.28
C GLY A 689 104.39 97.20 -91.97
#